data_AF-A0A2G2JGB4-F1
#
_entry.id   AF-A0A2G2JGB4-F1
#
_cell.length_a   1.000
_cell.length_b   1.000
_cell.length_c   1.000
_cell.angle_alpha   90.00
_cell.angle_beta   90.00
_cell.angle_gamma   90.00
#
_symmetry.space_group_name_H-M   'P 1'
#
loop_
_entity.id
_entity.type
_entity.pdbx_description
1 polymer ?
#
loop_
_entity_poly.entity_id
_entity_poly.type
_entity_poly.pdbx_seq_one_letter_code
_entity_poly.pdbx_strand_id
1 'polypeptide(L)'
;MFLRRLTSSVRFTSLSLRAPKACRVIAPAVVAGAAAVMSGCSDDGGSSSSLISVDVQVGQEDFDQALIRSVLISESGRLSEVEPGAPVYAPYVTDNQGEAQVIIDGNELFYFDVYGRDRDDAQGVAQTTRRCQLVAGCGSASFGDNYSVAATPGWRSVAYGLSDGERVRITSLTDLAAGLAQALVYSESSGDQQDAGWLETGYYSVYSVVQAESQISRLFGLEAVQNSEPADLTQLNELKDKNTTEATDSIRYGAILAAIQAYELEYEGTVDLPFFSQAVAADLITNAAQLYQKGGGQTISLSSLYTKAADNLEQAEVTNSTVQTYVDAVVSKLRSDSDAFADGELTTTTPASLATLLGSDLEDFELGITRAKAFVDLLRNYDENFFEDGYRAELDKYGNLLQAIGDDNAENLDELMVAYQQVFEFYRDCYLGGGCPTADSSWAWYNSSSYSNGVLTINGGQLTVQQEVADVNLNDSNENPTSSQGIDVVILGSLKINDLMLELDYLLDDNDDIVSSPSLRVFYDEPVSVLQDPLSQPEVAYQIRWSQFALYDAADVATDSETELTGILTLSYIGVLDPAGSGERRFNIEEVVLNSRISDVVEDESDNDKNIASLFVSAKSNQADAFYPETSFASFNSFFDSSGVSGLTKGSIETGLVSYRTGVETINERSVEYFEYFINGGDALRYRFYPTVMREDTTDIDADDDIEEMIATFDYEECTLSGGSSAPTVSKCQPKQRLNGERDLQAAVNELWELGVFSRPEVDGKGVYFVELPVVSDTNGCLILDTLPTSLQQLDGTLYLPAQLGFSTARVTAEILLDYNSTTEPKTLLDIQVTAPYSNVVNISAALSHDYTSVNTTGVYTGVGPNLDRIIFDFSTENNTVETSSIAIYKDGVSLTYADGTSDTVDSEILAGSQLDLLTGFPLYRYRVNEEGLLDRCVISNTAEPATSRNFDDSVFVINFRDAVYGKIANESGIWVIRYIDGSWETLN
;
A
#
# COMPACT_ATOMS: atom_id res chain seq x y z
N MET A 1 5.11 8.29 28.96
CA MET A 1 4.65 9.12 30.10
C MET A 1 5.43 10.42 30.21
N PHE A 2 6.76 10.36 30.23
CA PHE A 2 7.69 11.50 30.20
C PHE A 2 7.31 12.58 29.16
N LEU A 3 7.16 12.17 27.90
CA LEU A 3 6.66 12.99 26.78
C LEU A 3 5.27 13.61 27.01
N ARG A 4 4.37 12.91 27.72
CA ARG A 4 2.99 13.34 27.98
C ARG A 4 2.90 14.52 28.94
N ARG A 5 3.91 14.68 29.79
CA ARG A 5 3.95 15.61 30.93
C ARG A 5 4.87 16.82 30.70
N LEU A 6 5.83 16.68 29.78
CA LEU A 6 6.72 17.74 29.29
C LEU A 6 6.04 19.07 28.88
N THR A 7 4.74 19.09 28.61
CA THR A 7 4.03 20.23 27.99
C THR A 7 2.74 20.67 28.68
N SER A 8 2.28 19.96 29.71
CA SER A 8 1.08 20.35 30.50
C SER A 8 1.30 21.70 31.22
N SER A 9 2.57 22.06 31.34
CA SER A 9 3.15 23.05 32.24
C SER A 9 3.57 24.36 31.58
N VAL A 10 3.67 24.40 30.24
CA VAL A 10 4.31 25.51 29.54
C VAL A 10 3.27 26.57 29.11
N ARG A 11 3.19 27.71 29.82
CA ARG A 11 2.29 28.84 29.48
C ARG A 11 3.04 30.17 29.40
N PHE A 12 3.34 30.64 28.19
CA PHE A 12 3.91 31.98 27.99
C PHE A 12 2.80 33.04 27.81
N THR A 13 2.87 34.16 28.54
CA THR A 13 1.91 35.28 28.43
C THR A 13 2.23 36.26 27.29
N SER A 14 1.18 36.80 26.68
CA SER A 14 1.03 37.39 25.32
C SER A 14 1.35 38.90 25.15
N LEU A 15 1.63 39.38 23.92
CA LEU A 15 0.70 40.16 23.04
C LEU A 15 1.32 40.74 21.73
N SER A 16 0.42 41.00 20.78
CA SER A 16 0.45 41.15 19.30
C SER A 16 1.36 42.19 18.58
N LEU A 17 1.67 41.87 17.31
CA LEU A 17 2.03 42.81 16.22
C LEU A 17 1.83 42.19 14.82
N ARG A 18 1.70 43.05 13.79
CA ARG A 18 1.55 42.75 12.35
C ARG A 18 2.89 42.66 11.62
N ALA A 19 3.04 41.76 10.64
CA ALA A 19 4.03 41.81 9.54
C ALA A 19 3.63 40.93 8.32
N PRO A 20 4.28 41.08 7.14
CA PRO A 20 3.84 40.59 5.82
C PRO A 20 4.47 39.26 5.36
N LYS A 21 3.98 38.79 4.20
CA LYS A 21 4.16 37.47 3.55
C LYS A 21 5.52 37.24 2.84
N ALA A 22 6.01 35.99 2.90
CA ALA A 22 6.78 35.29 1.84
C ALA A 22 6.67 33.76 2.06
N CYS A 23 5.95 33.02 1.21
CA CYS A 23 6.44 32.18 0.09
C CYS A 23 7.32 30.97 0.47
N ARG A 24 6.70 29.79 0.52
CA ARG A 24 7.33 28.48 0.30
C ARG A 24 6.60 27.73 -0.83
N VAL A 25 7.38 26.96 -1.57
CA VAL A 25 7.03 26.13 -2.73
C VAL A 25 7.57 24.76 -2.41
N ILE A 26 6.75 23.70 -2.45
CA ILE A 26 7.19 22.33 -2.73
C ILE A 26 6.05 21.63 -3.48
N ALA A 27 6.34 21.16 -4.68
CA ALA A 27 5.49 20.27 -5.47
C ALA A 27 5.83 18.80 -5.15
N PRO A 28 4.88 17.86 -5.28
CA PRO A 28 5.13 16.44 -5.13
C PRO A 28 5.73 15.89 -6.43
N ALA A 29 6.84 15.18 -6.33
CA ALA A 29 7.35 14.35 -7.41
C ALA A 29 8.17 13.22 -6.80
N VAL A 30 7.58 12.01 -6.74
CA VAL A 30 8.28 10.75 -7.08
C VAL A 30 7.21 9.73 -7.49
N VAL A 31 6.97 9.62 -8.80
CA VAL A 31 6.60 8.35 -9.46
C VAL A 31 7.91 7.81 -10.01
N ALA A 32 8.49 6.81 -9.34
CA ALA A 32 9.55 5.93 -9.86
C ALA A 32 9.92 4.94 -8.75
N GLY A 33 9.39 3.72 -8.83
CA GLY A 33 9.74 2.68 -7.86
C GLY A 33 9.04 1.34 -8.06
N ALA A 34 8.64 0.98 -9.29
CA ALA A 34 7.95 -0.29 -9.58
C ALA A 34 8.86 -1.40 -10.14
N ALA A 35 10.19 -1.28 -10.00
CA ALA A 35 11.13 -2.27 -10.55
C ALA A 35 11.99 -3.00 -9.50
N ALA A 36 11.66 -2.91 -8.20
CA ALA A 36 12.52 -3.42 -7.12
C ALA A 36 11.91 -4.53 -6.25
N VAL A 37 10.74 -5.08 -6.58
CA VAL A 37 10.12 -6.17 -5.79
C VAL A 37 10.64 -7.56 -6.18
N MET A 38 11.39 -7.72 -7.27
CA MET A 38 11.96 -9.02 -7.69
C MET A 38 13.39 -9.30 -7.16
N SER A 39 13.84 -8.70 -6.05
CA SER A 39 15.22 -8.93 -5.57
C SER A 39 15.45 -8.90 -4.06
N GLY A 40 14.39 -9.09 -3.26
CA GLY A 40 14.38 -8.64 -1.87
C GLY A 40 14.25 -9.66 -0.74
N CYS A 41 14.33 -10.98 -0.96
CA CYS A 41 14.43 -11.97 0.14
C CYS A 41 15.30 -13.15 -0.31
N SER A 42 16.60 -13.10 -0.03
CA SER A 42 17.54 -14.21 -0.25
C SER A 42 18.37 -14.36 1.01
N ASP A 43 17.99 -15.28 1.88
CA ASP A 43 18.92 -15.86 2.85
C ASP A 43 19.73 -16.99 2.20
N ASP A 44 20.96 -17.12 2.68
CA ASP A 44 22.12 -17.74 2.04
C ASP A 44 21.93 -19.13 1.43
N GLY A 45 22.21 -19.27 0.12
CA GLY A 45 22.20 -20.60 -0.50
C GLY A 45 22.47 -20.75 -2.01
N GLY A 46 23.22 -19.86 -2.67
CA GLY A 46 23.70 -20.10 -4.05
C GLY A 46 22.62 -20.23 -5.13
N SER A 47 22.06 -19.10 -5.59
CA SER A 47 21.00 -19.07 -6.59
C SER A 47 21.53 -19.09 -8.03
N SER A 48 21.15 -20.13 -8.78
CA SER A 48 20.83 -19.98 -10.20
C SER A 48 19.61 -19.06 -10.31
N SER A 49 19.57 -18.13 -11.26
CA SER A 49 18.37 -17.34 -11.53
C SER A 49 17.18 -18.29 -11.77
N SER A 50 16.10 -18.14 -11.00
CA SER A 50 14.84 -18.90 -11.12
C SER A 50 13.98 -18.47 -12.31
N LEU A 51 14.40 -17.41 -13.02
CA LEU A 51 13.74 -16.93 -14.23
C LEU A 51 13.87 -17.94 -15.37
N ILE A 52 12.73 -18.31 -15.93
CA ILE A 52 12.58 -19.21 -17.08
C ILE A 52 11.80 -18.54 -18.19
N SER A 53 11.90 -19.09 -19.39
CA SER A 53 11.05 -18.71 -20.52
C SER A 53 9.95 -19.74 -20.72
N VAL A 54 8.72 -19.31 -20.95
CA VAL A 54 7.58 -20.18 -21.29
C VAL A 54 6.89 -19.70 -22.56
N ASP A 55 6.32 -20.64 -23.30
CA ASP A 55 5.61 -20.36 -24.55
C ASP A 55 4.12 -20.23 -24.25
N VAL A 56 3.58 -19.01 -24.29
CA VAL A 56 2.15 -18.78 -24.07
C VAL A 56 1.43 -18.71 -25.40
N GLN A 57 0.44 -19.57 -25.60
CA GLN A 57 -0.29 -19.70 -26.86
C GLN A 57 -1.79 -19.46 -26.66
N VAL A 58 -2.40 -18.60 -27.49
CA VAL A 58 -3.80 -18.19 -27.36
C VAL A 58 -4.68 -18.93 -28.36
N GLY A 59 -5.79 -19.48 -27.86
CA GLY A 59 -6.83 -20.11 -28.67
C GLY A 59 -6.38 -21.35 -29.43
N GLN A 60 -6.73 -21.41 -30.71
CA GLN A 60 -6.41 -22.50 -31.66
C GLN A 60 -5.29 -22.07 -32.63
N GLU A 61 -4.31 -21.29 -32.15
CA GLU A 61 -3.35 -20.57 -33.00
C GLU A 61 -4.08 -19.58 -33.93
N ASP A 62 -5.22 -19.09 -33.46
CA ASP A 62 -6.14 -18.27 -34.24
C ASP A 62 -5.98 -16.78 -33.95
N PHE A 63 -5.17 -16.37 -32.98
CA PHE A 63 -4.95 -14.96 -32.66
C PHE A 63 -3.65 -14.41 -33.26
N ASP A 64 -3.66 -13.15 -33.64
CA ASP A 64 -2.48 -12.37 -34.03
C ASP A 64 -2.61 -10.97 -33.42
N GLN A 65 -1.50 -10.41 -32.93
CA GLN A 65 -1.44 -9.10 -32.27
C GLN A 65 -2.32 -8.98 -31.02
N ALA A 66 -2.59 -10.08 -30.29
CA ALA A 66 -3.28 -10.04 -29.01
C ALA A 66 -2.31 -9.69 -27.87
N LEU A 67 -2.77 -8.93 -26.88
CA LEU A 67 -1.97 -8.61 -25.70
C LEU A 67 -2.14 -9.72 -24.65
N ILE A 68 -1.03 -10.36 -24.27
CA ILE A 68 -0.94 -11.24 -23.10
C ILE A 68 -0.38 -10.42 -21.94
N ARG A 69 -1.01 -10.53 -20.77
CA ARG A 69 -0.44 -10.01 -19.53
C ARG A 69 -0.06 -11.17 -18.63
N SER A 70 1.17 -11.14 -18.13
CA SER A 70 1.65 -12.07 -17.11
C SER A 70 1.64 -11.37 -15.75
N VAL A 71 0.98 -11.99 -14.78
CA VAL A 71 0.78 -11.47 -13.42
C VAL A 71 1.22 -12.53 -12.42
N LEU A 72 2.06 -12.13 -11.47
CA LEU A 72 2.40 -12.98 -10.33
C LEU A 72 1.20 -13.11 -9.39
N ILE A 73 0.87 -14.33 -8.97
CA ILE A 73 0.00 -14.58 -7.84
C ILE A 73 0.86 -14.47 -6.57
N SER A 74 0.54 -13.50 -5.72
CA SER A 74 1.25 -13.26 -4.46
C SER A 74 1.04 -14.38 -3.44
N GLU A 75 1.79 -14.33 -2.34
CA GLU A 75 1.67 -15.25 -1.21
C GLU A 75 0.32 -15.24 -0.49
N SER A 76 -0.56 -14.29 -0.83
CA SER A 76 -1.96 -14.28 -0.40
C SER A 76 -2.88 -15.12 -1.29
N GLY A 77 -2.36 -15.75 -2.35
CA GLY A 77 -3.14 -16.43 -3.37
C GLY A 77 -4.01 -15.48 -4.21
N ARG A 78 -3.73 -14.17 -4.18
CA ARG A 78 -4.35 -13.14 -5.02
C ARG A 78 -3.34 -12.57 -6.01
N LEU A 79 -3.84 -11.99 -7.10
CA LEU A 79 -3.01 -11.27 -8.08
C LEU A 79 -2.22 -10.16 -7.37
N SER A 80 -0.96 -9.99 -7.75
CA SER A 80 -0.16 -8.84 -7.32
C SER A 80 -0.75 -7.58 -7.95
N GLU A 81 -1.11 -6.59 -7.13
CA GLU A 81 -1.80 -5.36 -7.55
C GLU A 81 -1.09 -4.12 -7.02
N VAL A 82 -1.00 -3.06 -7.84
CA VAL A 82 -0.49 -1.74 -7.41
C VAL A 82 -1.58 -0.98 -6.65
N GLU A 83 -2.81 -1.10 -7.13
CA GLU A 83 -4.05 -0.58 -6.54
C GLU A 83 -5.14 -1.63 -6.76
N PRO A 84 -6.24 -1.64 -5.98
CA PRO A 84 -7.28 -2.65 -6.06
C PRO A 84 -7.85 -2.72 -7.48
N GLY A 85 -7.76 -3.88 -8.10
CA GLY A 85 -8.18 -4.11 -9.50
C GLY A 85 -7.19 -3.64 -10.57
N ALA A 86 -6.01 -3.15 -10.20
CA ALA A 86 -4.90 -2.82 -11.11
C ALA A 86 -3.72 -3.78 -10.88
N PRO A 87 -3.68 -4.93 -11.58
CA PRO A 87 -2.58 -5.89 -11.44
C PRO A 87 -1.25 -5.31 -11.88
N VAL A 88 -0.16 -5.71 -11.21
CA VAL A 88 1.20 -5.55 -11.70
C VAL A 88 1.42 -6.60 -12.78
N TYR A 89 1.66 -6.17 -14.02
CA TYR A 89 1.82 -7.11 -15.12
C TYR A 89 2.99 -6.79 -16.04
N ALA A 90 3.51 -7.84 -16.67
CA ALA A 90 4.40 -7.76 -17.82
C ALA A 90 3.60 -8.00 -19.12
N PRO A 91 3.58 -7.05 -20.08
CA PRO A 91 2.88 -7.19 -21.35
C PRO A 91 3.71 -7.96 -22.39
N TYR A 92 3.03 -8.78 -23.19
CA TYR A 92 3.59 -9.51 -24.34
C TYR A 92 2.58 -9.50 -25.49
N VAL A 93 3.04 -9.56 -26.74
CA VAL A 93 2.16 -9.55 -27.91
C VAL A 93 2.30 -10.85 -28.68
N THR A 94 1.18 -11.46 -29.05
CA THR A 94 1.20 -12.70 -29.82
C THR A 94 1.64 -12.47 -31.26
N ASP A 95 2.38 -13.43 -31.82
CA ASP A 95 2.66 -13.51 -33.25
C ASP A 95 1.47 -14.07 -34.06
N ASN A 96 1.70 -14.37 -35.34
CA ASN A 96 0.69 -14.89 -36.26
C ASN A 96 0.31 -16.37 -36.03
N GLN A 97 0.93 -17.03 -35.05
CA GLN A 97 0.57 -18.36 -34.54
C GLN A 97 -0.12 -18.25 -33.17
N GLY A 98 -0.45 -17.04 -32.71
CA GLY A 98 -1.03 -16.80 -31.40
C GLY A 98 -0.06 -17.06 -30.26
N GLU A 99 1.25 -17.07 -30.51
CA GLU A 99 2.29 -17.44 -29.54
C GLU A 99 3.07 -16.21 -29.07
N ALA A 100 3.43 -16.19 -27.79
CA ALA A 100 4.34 -15.22 -27.21
C ALA A 100 5.28 -15.89 -26.21
N GLN A 101 6.55 -15.50 -26.24
CA GLN A 101 7.56 -15.96 -25.29
C GLN A 101 7.51 -15.08 -24.03
N VAL A 102 7.21 -15.67 -22.88
CA VAL A 102 6.98 -14.97 -21.61
C VAL A 102 8.04 -15.36 -20.59
N ILE A 103 8.57 -14.38 -19.85
CA ILE A 103 9.57 -14.59 -18.80
C ILE A 103 8.88 -14.56 -17.43
N ILE A 104 9.08 -15.61 -16.64
CA ILE A 104 8.47 -15.81 -15.30
C ILE A 104 9.46 -16.42 -14.31
N ASP A 105 9.12 -16.45 -13.02
CA ASP A 105 9.77 -17.34 -12.05
C ASP A 105 9.14 -18.74 -12.12
N GLY A 106 9.94 -19.78 -12.36
CA GLY A 106 9.41 -21.14 -12.53
C GLY A 106 8.83 -21.77 -11.25
N ASN A 107 9.12 -21.21 -10.08
CA ASN A 107 8.71 -21.78 -8.79
C ASN A 107 7.40 -21.20 -8.25
N GLU A 108 6.88 -20.12 -8.85
CA GLU A 108 5.70 -19.41 -8.34
C GLU A 108 4.43 -19.73 -9.17
N LEU A 109 3.27 -19.33 -8.64
CA LEU A 109 2.00 -19.38 -9.34
C LEU A 109 1.86 -18.19 -10.29
N PHE A 110 1.62 -18.45 -11.57
CA PHE A 110 1.45 -17.39 -12.56
C PHE A 110 0.04 -17.37 -13.15
N TYR A 111 -0.49 -16.16 -13.26
CA TYR A 111 -1.73 -15.85 -13.95
C TYR A 111 -1.42 -15.20 -15.29
N PHE A 112 -2.11 -15.65 -16.33
CA PHE A 112 -2.05 -15.09 -17.67
C PHE A 112 -3.44 -14.72 -18.13
N ASP A 113 -3.60 -13.54 -18.73
CA ASP A 113 -4.82 -13.18 -19.44
C ASP A 113 -4.54 -12.55 -20.80
N VAL A 114 -5.58 -12.52 -21.64
CA VAL A 114 -5.48 -12.05 -23.01
C VAL A 114 -6.54 -11.00 -23.35
N TYR A 115 -6.09 -9.90 -23.96
CA TYR A 115 -6.92 -8.78 -24.39
C TYR A 115 -6.69 -8.42 -25.86
N GLY A 116 -7.66 -7.67 -26.39
CA GLY A 116 -7.68 -7.20 -27.77
C GLY A 116 -7.07 -5.83 -27.83
N ARG A 117 -6.51 -5.54 -28.99
CA ARG A 117 -5.92 -4.26 -29.33
C ARG A 117 -6.63 -3.76 -30.58
N ASP A 118 -7.10 -2.54 -30.54
CA ASP A 118 -7.55 -1.81 -31.70
C ASP A 118 -6.39 -1.20 -32.45
N ARG A 119 -6.66 -0.89 -33.71
CA ARG A 119 -5.65 -0.29 -34.57
C ARG A 119 -5.37 1.15 -34.10
N ASP A 120 -4.14 1.42 -33.68
CA ASP A 120 -3.64 2.78 -33.50
C ASP A 120 -2.40 2.98 -34.38
N ASP A 121 -2.64 3.54 -35.57
CA ASP A 121 -1.57 3.84 -36.53
C ASP A 121 -0.60 4.92 -36.00
N ALA A 122 -0.97 5.69 -34.97
CA ALA A 122 -0.12 6.76 -34.41
C ALA A 122 0.78 6.28 -33.25
N GLN A 123 0.63 5.02 -32.84
CA GLN A 123 1.45 4.34 -31.83
C GLN A 123 1.96 2.98 -32.37
N GLY A 124 1.90 2.81 -33.70
CA GLY A 124 2.15 1.56 -34.43
C GLY A 124 1.48 0.30 -33.86
N VAL A 125 0.32 0.44 -33.21
CA VAL A 125 -0.44 -0.67 -32.66
C VAL A 125 -1.25 -1.34 -33.77
N ALA A 126 -0.87 -2.57 -34.11
CA ALA A 126 -1.65 -3.41 -35.00
C ALA A 126 -2.89 -3.98 -34.28
N GLN A 127 -4.01 -4.01 -35.02
CA GLN A 127 -5.27 -4.56 -34.50
C GLN A 127 -5.17 -6.07 -34.28
N THR A 128 -5.67 -6.54 -33.14
CA THR A 128 -5.84 -7.96 -32.89
C THR A 128 -6.78 -8.57 -33.91
N THR A 129 -6.36 -9.68 -34.51
CA THR A 129 -7.21 -10.47 -35.40
C THR A 129 -7.39 -11.88 -34.88
N ARG A 130 -8.56 -12.46 -35.16
CA ARG A 130 -8.87 -13.86 -34.86
C ARG A 130 -9.29 -14.60 -36.12
N ARG A 131 -8.76 -15.81 -36.34
CA ARG A 131 -9.17 -16.69 -37.44
C ARG A 131 -10.55 -17.28 -37.16
N CYS A 132 -11.43 -17.28 -38.16
CA CYS A 132 -12.74 -17.88 -38.02
C CYS A 132 -12.68 -19.42 -38.08
N GLN A 133 -13.05 -20.08 -36.97
CA GLN A 133 -13.09 -21.55 -36.85
C GLN A 133 -14.48 -22.13 -37.17
N LEU A 134 -15.45 -21.28 -37.55
CA LEU A 134 -16.80 -21.69 -37.93
C LEU A 134 -16.92 -21.87 -39.44
N VAL A 135 -17.35 -23.05 -39.88
CA VAL A 135 -17.56 -23.36 -41.31
C VAL A 135 -18.66 -22.48 -41.91
N ALA A 136 -19.67 -22.14 -41.10
CA ALA A 136 -20.73 -21.22 -41.49
C ALA A 136 -20.30 -19.74 -41.53
N GLY A 137 -19.08 -19.42 -41.07
CA GLY A 137 -18.54 -18.06 -40.95
C GLY A 137 -18.74 -17.42 -39.58
N CYS A 138 -17.96 -16.37 -39.31
CA CYS A 138 -17.92 -15.61 -38.06
C CYS A 138 -18.38 -14.18 -38.35
N GLY A 139 -19.69 -14.02 -38.55
CA GLY A 139 -20.26 -12.75 -39.01
C GLY A 139 -19.95 -12.49 -40.49
N SER A 140 -19.08 -11.52 -40.79
CA SER A 140 -18.67 -11.18 -42.16
C SER A 140 -17.46 -11.98 -42.66
N ALA A 141 -16.72 -12.67 -41.78
CA ALA A 141 -15.57 -13.48 -42.16
C ALA A 141 -15.98 -14.91 -42.53
N SER A 142 -15.41 -15.43 -43.61
CA SER A 142 -15.59 -16.84 -44.01
C SER A 142 -14.74 -17.74 -43.13
N PHE A 143 -15.00 -19.04 -43.17
CA PHE A 143 -14.15 -20.04 -42.51
C PHE A 143 -12.68 -19.90 -42.96
N GLY A 144 -11.78 -19.76 -41.98
CA GLY A 144 -10.34 -19.54 -42.20
C GLY A 144 -9.93 -18.11 -42.52
N ASP A 145 -10.87 -17.18 -42.72
CA ASP A 145 -10.54 -15.77 -42.81
C ASP A 145 -10.33 -15.19 -41.40
N ASN A 146 -9.37 -14.27 -41.27
CA ASN A 146 -9.18 -13.48 -40.05
C ASN A 146 -10.21 -12.34 -40.00
N TYR A 147 -10.73 -12.07 -38.81
CA TYR A 147 -11.55 -10.89 -38.52
C TYR A 147 -10.99 -10.12 -37.32
N SER A 148 -11.18 -8.81 -37.32
CA SER A 148 -10.75 -7.93 -36.24
C SER A 148 -11.53 -8.21 -34.96
N VAL A 149 -10.82 -8.21 -33.82
CA VAL A 149 -11.41 -8.35 -32.49
C VAL A 149 -10.89 -7.22 -31.62
N ALA A 150 -11.73 -6.19 -31.43
CA ALA A 150 -11.42 -5.01 -30.61
C ALA A 150 -11.37 -5.37 -29.10
N ALA A 151 -12.38 -6.10 -28.63
CA ALA A 151 -12.44 -6.63 -27.26
C ALA A 151 -12.24 -8.15 -27.30
N THR A 152 -11.00 -8.62 -27.21
CA THR A 152 -10.71 -10.06 -27.01
C THR A 152 -11.42 -10.54 -25.75
N PRO A 153 -11.85 -11.82 -25.69
CA PRO A 153 -12.79 -12.31 -24.67
C PRO A 153 -12.29 -12.35 -23.21
N GLY A 154 -11.18 -11.70 -22.86
CA GLY A 154 -10.67 -11.63 -21.49
C GLY A 154 -10.41 -13.01 -20.88
N TRP A 155 -9.97 -13.97 -21.70
CA TRP A 155 -9.69 -15.34 -21.24
C TRP A 155 -8.47 -15.36 -20.34
N ARG A 156 -8.48 -16.32 -19.41
CA ARG A 156 -7.47 -16.46 -18.36
C ARG A 156 -6.87 -17.86 -18.36
N SER A 157 -5.67 -17.99 -17.84
CA SER A 157 -5.02 -19.27 -17.54
C SER A 157 -4.16 -19.10 -16.30
N VAL A 158 -4.08 -20.13 -15.46
CA VAL A 158 -3.27 -20.11 -14.23
C VAL A 158 -2.46 -21.38 -14.19
N ALA A 159 -1.16 -21.25 -13.98
CA ALA A 159 -0.22 -22.35 -14.04
C ALA A 159 0.68 -22.39 -12.80
N TYR A 160 1.19 -23.59 -12.51
CA TYR A 160 2.12 -23.88 -11.42
C TYR A 160 3.23 -24.79 -11.93
N GLY A 161 4.45 -24.64 -11.38
CA GLY A 161 5.55 -25.58 -11.57
C GLY A 161 6.05 -25.63 -13.01
N LEU A 162 6.03 -24.48 -13.70
CA LEU A 162 6.41 -24.39 -15.10
C LEU A 162 7.91 -24.61 -15.28
N SER A 163 8.26 -25.31 -16.35
CA SER A 163 9.65 -25.52 -16.78
C SER A 163 10.02 -24.64 -17.97
N ASP A 164 11.33 -24.41 -18.15
CA ASP A 164 11.84 -23.66 -19.31
C ASP A 164 11.42 -24.32 -20.64
N GLY A 165 10.81 -23.54 -21.52
CA GLY A 165 10.21 -23.96 -22.79
C GLY A 165 8.88 -24.70 -22.66
N GLU A 166 8.26 -24.72 -21.48
CA GLU A 166 6.92 -25.29 -21.32
C GLU A 166 5.86 -24.39 -21.95
N ARG A 167 4.82 -25.03 -22.51
CA ARG A 167 3.76 -24.34 -23.24
C ARG A 167 2.49 -24.21 -22.40
N VAL A 168 2.05 -22.98 -22.19
CA VAL A 168 0.81 -22.65 -21.49
C VAL A 168 -0.22 -22.16 -22.51
N ARG A 169 -1.45 -22.69 -22.46
CA ARG A 169 -2.52 -22.21 -23.34
C ARG A 169 -3.50 -21.31 -22.63
N ILE A 170 -3.94 -20.28 -23.33
CA ILE A 170 -5.04 -19.40 -22.93
C ILE A 170 -6.21 -19.64 -23.87
N THR A 171 -7.25 -20.32 -23.39
CA THR A 171 -8.47 -20.61 -24.13
C THR A 171 -9.70 -20.29 -23.27
N SER A 172 -10.88 -20.33 -23.88
CA SER A 172 -12.14 -20.20 -23.13
C SER A 172 -12.32 -21.30 -22.08
N LEU A 173 -11.69 -22.47 -22.23
CA LEU A 173 -11.76 -23.55 -21.22
C LEU A 173 -10.77 -23.34 -20.07
N THR A 174 -9.56 -22.84 -20.35
CA THR A 174 -8.63 -22.47 -19.27
C THR A 174 -9.18 -21.30 -18.45
N ASP A 175 -9.99 -20.43 -19.06
CA ASP A 175 -10.69 -19.36 -18.34
C ASP A 175 -11.70 -19.90 -17.31
N LEU A 176 -12.42 -20.98 -17.67
CA LEU A 176 -13.29 -21.68 -16.72
C LEU A 176 -12.49 -22.28 -15.57
N ALA A 177 -11.32 -22.86 -15.87
CA ALA A 177 -10.44 -23.45 -14.88
C ALA A 177 -9.87 -22.38 -13.94
N ALA A 178 -9.44 -21.23 -14.47
CA ALA A 178 -8.95 -20.10 -13.69
C ALA A 178 -10.04 -19.56 -12.74
N GLY A 179 -11.26 -19.35 -13.25
CA GLY A 179 -12.38 -18.92 -12.42
C GLY A 179 -12.71 -19.92 -11.31
N LEU A 180 -12.68 -21.21 -11.63
CA LEU A 180 -12.91 -22.28 -10.65
C LEU A 180 -11.79 -22.35 -9.60
N ALA A 181 -10.51 -22.24 -10.01
CA ALA A 181 -9.35 -22.32 -9.13
C ALA A 181 -9.29 -21.16 -8.11
N GLN A 182 -9.78 -19.99 -8.49
CA GLN A 182 -9.89 -18.84 -7.59
C GLN A 182 -11.00 -19.03 -6.56
N ALA A 183 -12.13 -19.62 -6.97
CA ALA A 183 -13.31 -19.70 -6.13
C ALA A 183 -13.32 -20.94 -5.22
N LEU A 184 -12.85 -22.09 -5.71
CA LEU A 184 -13.07 -23.40 -5.09
C LEU A 184 -11.80 -24.27 -5.03
N VAL A 185 -11.74 -25.15 -4.03
CA VAL A 185 -10.79 -26.29 -3.94
C VAL A 185 -11.56 -27.59 -3.72
N TYR A 186 -11.05 -28.72 -4.23
CA TYR A 186 -11.70 -30.02 -4.07
C TYR A 186 -11.04 -30.85 -2.96
N SER A 187 -11.79 -31.14 -1.90
CA SER A 187 -11.36 -32.07 -0.85
C SER A 187 -11.75 -33.51 -1.18
N GLU A 188 -10.76 -34.40 -1.20
CA GLU A 188 -10.92 -35.82 -1.53
C GLU A 188 -11.45 -36.68 -0.38
N SER A 189 -11.42 -36.15 0.86
CA SER A 189 -11.68 -36.90 2.09
C SER A 189 -12.73 -36.22 2.95
N SER A 190 -13.43 -37.02 3.77
CA SER A 190 -14.38 -36.51 4.78
C SER A 190 -14.06 -37.09 6.16
N GLY A 191 -14.34 -36.32 7.21
CA GLY A 191 -14.11 -36.68 8.61
C GLY A 191 -14.85 -35.76 9.57
N ASP A 192 -14.64 -35.94 10.87
CA ASP A 192 -15.32 -35.13 11.91
C ASP A 192 -14.92 -33.64 11.87
N GLN A 193 -13.71 -33.33 11.36
CA GLN A 193 -13.18 -31.98 11.13
C GLN A 193 -12.61 -31.85 9.71
N GLN A 194 -13.26 -32.49 8.74
CA GLN A 194 -12.86 -32.44 7.34
C GLN A 194 -14.08 -32.54 6.43
N ASP A 195 -14.31 -31.50 5.63
CA ASP A 195 -15.38 -31.45 4.65
C ASP A 195 -14.89 -32.04 3.31
N ALA A 196 -15.76 -32.75 2.58
CA ALA A 196 -15.44 -33.33 1.28
C ALA A 196 -16.15 -32.60 0.13
N GLY A 197 -15.60 -32.72 -1.07
CA GLY A 197 -16.14 -32.10 -2.27
C GLY A 197 -15.58 -30.70 -2.53
N TRP A 198 -16.29 -29.91 -3.32
CA TRP A 198 -15.89 -28.53 -3.63
C TRP A 198 -16.18 -27.60 -2.45
N LEU A 199 -15.14 -26.89 -2.00
CA LEU A 199 -15.16 -25.97 -0.87
C LEU A 199 -14.75 -24.57 -1.35
N GLU A 200 -15.42 -23.53 -0.85
CA GLU A 200 -15.11 -22.14 -1.20
C GLU A 200 -13.81 -21.66 -0.54
N THR A 201 -12.88 -21.17 -1.35
CA THR A 201 -11.57 -20.64 -0.92
C THR A 201 -11.49 -19.14 -1.11
N GLY A 202 -11.67 -18.65 -2.34
CA GLY A 202 -11.52 -17.23 -2.70
C GLY A 202 -10.07 -16.81 -2.98
N TYR A 203 -9.17 -17.77 -3.17
CA TYR A 203 -7.75 -17.57 -3.48
C TYR A 203 -7.22 -18.73 -4.33
N TYR A 204 -6.15 -18.47 -5.07
CA TYR A 204 -5.40 -19.50 -5.80
C TYR A 204 -4.47 -20.27 -4.86
N SER A 205 -4.43 -21.59 -5.04
CA SER A 205 -3.47 -22.50 -4.40
C SER A 205 -3.05 -23.53 -5.43
N VAL A 206 -1.92 -24.22 -5.20
CA VAL A 206 -1.48 -25.29 -6.10
C VAL A 206 -2.56 -26.36 -6.27
N TYR A 207 -3.24 -26.75 -5.19
CA TYR A 207 -4.34 -27.72 -5.25
C TYR A 207 -5.50 -27.21 -6.10
N SER A 208 -5.97 -25.98 -5.88
CA SER A 208 -7.11 -25.46 -6.62
C SER A 208 -6.83 -25.32 -8.11
N VAL A 209 -5.61 -24.92 -8.50
CA VAL A 209 -5.19 -24.81 -9.90
C VAL A 209 -5.20 -26.18 -10.59
N VAL A 210 -4.42 -27.15 -10.11
CA VAL A 210 -4.30 -28.46 -10.79
C VAL A 210 -5.63 -29.23 -10.79
N GLN A 211 -6.44 -29.08 -9.73
CA GLN A 211 -7.75 -29.72 -9.65
C GLN A 211 -8.77 -29.06 -10.57
N ALA A 212 -8.79 -27.72 -10.67
CA ALA A 212 -9.71 -27.02 -11.57
C ALA A 212 -9.42 -27.39 -13.04
N GLU A 213 -8.16 -27.43 -13.44
CA GLU A 213 -7.78 -27.86 -14.79
C GLU A 213 -8.17 -29.31 -15.06
N SER A 214 -7.94 -30.20 -14.10
CA SER A 214 -8.37 -31.59 -14.19
C SER A 214 -9.89 -31.72 -14.31
N GLN A 215 -10.63 -30.94 -13.52
CA GLN A 215 -12.10 -30.92 -13.52
C GLN A 215 -12.63 -30.50 -14.89
N ILE A 216 -12.16 -29.37 -15.43
CA ILE A 216 -12.59 -28.87 -16.73
C ILE A 216 -12.21 -29.87 -17.84
N SER A 217 -10.97 -30.38 -17.85
CA SER A 217 -10.54 -31.37 -18.85
C SER A 217 -11.45 -32.59 -18.86
N ARG A 218 -11.78 -33.14 -17.69
CA ARG A 218 -12.66 -34.31 -17.57
C ARG A 218 -14.11 -34.00 -17.90
N LEU A 219 -14.60 -32.81 -17.57
CA LEU A 219 -15.95 -32.36 -17.87
C LEU A 219 -16.22 -32.30 -19.38
N PHE A 220 -15.23 -31.81 -20.14
CA PHE A 220 -15.30 -31.70 -21.61
C PHE A 220 -14.77 -32.95 -22.35
N GLY A 221 -14.27 -33.94 -21.60
CA GLY A 221 -13.74 -35.20 -22.14
C GLY A 221 -12.47 -35.01 -22.96
N LEU A 222 -11.58 -34.15 -22.48
CA LEU A 222 -10.27 -33.80 -23.05
C LEU A 222 -9.14 -34.35 -22.17
N GLU A 223 -7.95 -34.52 -22.76
CA GLU A 223 -6.75 -34.94 -22.02
C GLU A 223 -6.28 -33.87 -21.03
N ALA A 224 -5.94 -32.67 -21.49
CA ALA A 224 -5.57 -31.53 -20.65
C ALA A 224 -5.89 -30.19 -21.33
N VAL A 225 -6.65 -29.30 -20.68
CA VAL A 225 -7.02 -28.01 -21.30
C VAL A 225 -5.87 -27.01 -21.41
N GLN A 226 -4.88 -27.05 -20.52
CA GLN A 226 -3.70 -26.17 -20.58
C GLN A 226 -2.65 -26.69 -21.56
N ASN A 227 -2.37 -28.00 -21.52
CA ASN A 227 -1.19 -28.58 -22.19
C ASN A 227 -1.49 -29.29 -23.52
N SER A 228 -2.73 -29.70 -23.80
CA SER A 228 -3.10 -30.27 -25.11
C SER A 228 -3.24 -29.18 -26.17
N GLU A 229 -2.78 -29.47 -27.39
CA GLU A 229 -2.91 -28.58 -28.55
C GLU A 229 -4.30 -28.71 -29.18
N PRO A 230 -5.16 -27.68 -29.14
CA PRO A 230 -6.42 -27.70 -29.86
C PRO A 230 -6.19 -27.57 -31.37
N ALA A 231 -6.86 -28.39 -32.17
CA ALA A 231 -6.68 -28.36 -33.62
C ALA A 231 -7.24 -27.06 -34.22
N ASP A 232 -6.46 -26.37 -35.06
CA ASP A 232 -7.01 -25.42 -36.01
C ASP A 232 -7.87 -26.17 -37.04
N LEU A 233 -9.18 -25.92 -37.05
CA LEU A 233 -10.13 -26.63 -37.91
C LEU A 233 -9.89 -26.33 -39.39
N THR A 234 -9.20 -25.24 -39.72
CA THR A 234 -8.82 -24.87 -41.09
C THR A 234 -7.63 -25.68 -41.60
N GLN A 235 -6.86 -26.28 -40.67
CA GLN A 235 -5.63 -27.05 -40.94
C GLN A 235 -5.76 -28.53 -40.57
N LEU A 236 -6.98 -29.07 -40.44
CA LEU A 236 -7.20 -30.48 -40.06
C LEU A 236 -6.35 -31.49 -40.84
N ASN A 237 -6.12 -31.24 -42.13
CA ASN A 237 -5.33 -32.13 -42.99
C ASN A 237 -3.85 -32.26 -42.57
N GLU A 238 -3.34 -31.35 -41.75
CA GLU A 238 -1.97 -31.36 -41.22
C GLU A 238 -1.80 -32.36 -40.07
N LEU A 239 -2.89 -32.75 -39.40
CA LEU A 239 -2.91 -33.76 -38.33
C LEU A 239 -2.64 -35.19 -38.81
N LYS A 240 -2.37 -35.39 -40.11
CA LYS A 240 -2.06 -36.70 -40.70
C LYS A 240 -0.84 -37.39 -40.06
N ASP A 241 0.06 -36.59 -39.48
CA ASP A 241 1.31 -37.04 -38.88
C ASP A 241 1.18 -37.31 -37.37
N LYS A 242 0.06 -36.90 -36.75
CA LYS A 242 -0.28 -37.22 -35.35
C LYS A 242 -0.84 -38.63 -35.23
N ASN A 243 -0.66 -39.26 -34.06
CA ASN A 243 -1.25 -40.56 -33.79
C ASN A 243 -2.77 -40.44 -33.56
N THR A 244 -3.52 -41.54 -33.68
CA THR A 244 -4.99 -41.50 -33.59
C THR A 244 -5.51 -40.85 -32.31
N THR A 245 -4.94 -41.16 -31.14
CA THR A 245 -5.41 -40.62 -29.85
C THR A 245 -5.20 -39.11 -29.80
N GLU A 246 -3.97 -38.67 -30.06
CA GLU A 246 -3.55 -37.27 -30.08
C GLU A 246 -4.36 -36.45 -31.10
N ALA A 247 -4.55 -36.99 -32.31
CA ALA A 247 -5.34 -36.35 -33.34
C ALA A 247 -6.82 -36.23 -32.92
N THR A 248 -7.42 -37.28 -32.34
CA THR A 248 -8.83 -37.21 -31.92
C THR A 248 -9.05 -36.29 -30.71
N ASP A 249 -8.11 -36.21 -29.78
CA ASP A 249 -8.18 -35.26 -28.65
C ASP A 249 -8.06 -33.82 -29.15
N SER A 250 -7.04 -33.54 -29.97
CA SER A 250 -6.82 -32.22 -30.59
C SER A 250 -8.01 -31.75 -31.41
N ILE A 251 -8.60 -32.63 -32.25
CA ILE A 251 -9.80 -32.33 -33.04
C ILE A 251 -11.01 -32.08 -32.14
N ARG A 252 -11.19 -32.87 -31.07
CA ARG A 252 -12.29 -32.68 -30.11
C ARG A 252 -12.15 -31.33 -29.41
N TYR A 253 -10.95 -30.99 -28.95
CA TYR A 253 -10.68 -29.73 -28.26
C TYR A 253 -10.95 -28.54 -29.21
N GLY A 254 -10.39 -28.55 -30.42
CA GLY A 254 -10.63 -27.52 -31.43
C GLY A 254 -12.11 -27.37 -31.81
N ALA A 255 -12.85 -28.48 -31.92
CA ALA A 255 -14.29 -28.45 -32.20
C ALA A 255 -15.11 -27.84 -31.06
N ILE A 256 -14.73 -28.07 -29.81
CA ILE A 256 -15.37 -27.47 -28.64
C ILE A 256 -15.08 -25.96 -28.58
N LEU A 257 -13.83 -25.54 -28.81
CA LEU A 257 -13.46 -24.12 -28.85
C LEU A 257 -14.17 -23.38 -29.98
N ALA A 258 -14.27 -23.97 -31.17
CA ALA A 258 -15.06 -23.41 -32.26
C ALA A 258 -16.55 -23.28 -31.89
N ALA A 259 -17.13 -24.27 -31.20
CA ALA A 259 -18.50 -24.16 -30.73
C ALA A 259 -18.68 -23.03 -29.70
N ILE A 260 -17.70 -22.81 -28.81
CA ILE A 260 -17.68 -21.68 -27.89
C ILE A 260 -17.56 -20.35 -28.66
N GLN A 261 -16.72 -20.26 -29.69
CA GLN A 261 -16.64 -19.07 -30.56
C GLN A 261 -18.01 -18.69 -31.12
N ALA A 262 -18.82 -19.66 -31.54
CA ALA A 262 -20.17 -19.38 -32.01
C ALA A 262 -21.10 -18.84 -30.90
N TYR A 263 -20.93 -19.26 -29.65
CA TYR A 263 -21.69 -18.70 -28.54
C TYR A 263 -21.17 -17.32 -28.11
N GLU A 264 -19.86 -17.08 -28.17
CA GLU A 264 -19.25 -15.77 -27.94
C GLU A 264 -19.78 -14.73 -28.92
N LEU A 265 -19.91 -15.08 -30.20
CA LEU A 265 -20.46 -14.20 -31.24
C LEU A 265 -21.97 -13.89 -31.04
N GLU A 266 -22.69 -14.72 -30.29
CA GLU A 266 -24.12 -14.58 -30.00
C GLU A 266 -24.38 -13.94 -28.62
N TYR A 267 -23.35 -13.79 -27.77
CA TYR A 267 -23.50 -13.37 -26.38
C TYR A 267 -23.56 -11.84 -26.24
N GLU A 268 -24.56 -11.36 -25.52
CA GLU A 268 -24.67 -9.96 -25.10
C GLU A 268 -24.21 -9.85 -23.64
N GLY A 269 -22.98 -9.38 -23.44
CA GLY A 269 -22.36 -9.26 -22.12
C GLY A 269 -23.00 -8.21 -21.22
N THR A 270 -22.79 -8.36 -19.92
CA THR A 270 -23.16 -7.36 -18.91
C THR A 270 -21.92 -6.65 -18.38
N VAL A 271 -22.13 -5.64 -17.52
CA VAL A 271 -21.05 -4.93 -16.84
C VAL A 271 -20.22 -5.88 -15.95
N ASP A 272 -20.87 -6.85 -15.29
CA ASP A 272 -20.25 -7.78 -14.34
C ASP A 272 -19.73 -9.05 -15.01
N LEU A 273 -20.35 -9.46 -16.12
CA LEU A 273 -19.99 -10.64 -16.92
C LEU A 273 -19.90 -10.23 -18.40
N PRO A 274 -18.84 -9.48 -18.78
CA PRO A 274 -18.70 -8.97 -20.14
C PRO A 274 -18.47 -10.09 -21.17
N PHE A 275 -17.95 -11.24 -20.74
CA PHE A 275 -17.56 -12.33 -21.63
C PHE A 275 -18.33 -13.63 -21.36
N PHE A 276 -18.61 -14.38 -22.42
CA PHE A 276 -19.37 -15.63 -22.36
C PHE A 276 -18.73 -16.67 -21.43
N SER A 277 -17.40 -16.85 -21.50
CA SER A 277 -16.69 -17.83 -20.67
C SER A 277 -16.80 -17.49 -19.17
N GLN A 278 -16.76 -16.21 -18.80
CA GLN A 278 -16.94 -15.77 -17.41
C GLN A 278 -18.35 -16.07 -16.89
N ALA A 279 -19.39 -15.91 -17.72
CA ALA A 279 -20.75 -16.30 -17.36
C ALA A 279 -20.88 -17.82 -17.14
N VAL A 280 -20.23 -18.63 -17.97
CA VAL A 280 -20.19 -20.09 -17.78
C VAL A 280 -19.39 -20.49 -16.53
N ALA A 281 -18.31 -19.77 -16.22
CA ALA A 281 -17.55 -20.00 -14.99
C ALA A 281 -18.39 -19.70 -13.73
N ALA A 282 -19.19 -18.63 -13.75
CA ALA A 282 -20.13 -18.31 -12.67
C ALA A 282 -21.19 -19.41 -12.46
N ASP A 283 -21.71 -19.98 -13.55
CA ASP A 283 -22.62 -21.14 -13.48
C ASP A 283 -21.92 -22.37 -12.87
N LEU A 284 -20.67 -22.66 -13.27
CA LEU A 284 -19.87 -23.75 -12.71
C LEU A 284 -19.69 -23.60 -11.20
N ILE A 285 -19.28 -22.42 -10.74
CA ILE A 285 -19.06 -22.12 -9.31
C ILE A 285 -20.35 -22.35 -8.52
N THR A 286 -21.48 -21.79 -9.01
CA THR A 286 -22.81 -21.96 -8.39
C THR A 286 -23.25 -23.43 -8.31
N ASN A 287 -22.85 -24.24 -9.29
CA ASN A 287 -23.21 -25.64 -9.40
C ASN A 287 -22.11 -26.60 -8.89
N ALA A 288 -21.20 -26.14 -8.02
CA ALA A 288 -20.11 -26.94 -7.47
C ALA A 288 -19.26 -27.64 -8.55
N ALA A 289 -18.78 -26.82 -9.48
CA ALA A 289 -17.99 -27.19 -10.66
C ALA A 289 -18.67 -28.15 -11.66
N GLN A 290 -20.00 -28.17 -11.70
CA GLN A 290 -20.79 -28.98 -12.64
C GLN A 290 -21.55 -28.12 -13.65
N LEU A 291 -21.89 -28.71 -14.80
CA LEU A 291 -22.81 -28.13 -15.78
C LEU A 291 -24.03 -29.04 -15.94
N TYR A 292 -25.17 -28.47 -16.33
CA TYR A 292 -26.29 -29.27 -16.82
C TYR A 292 -25.86 -30.09 -18.04
N GLN A 293 -26.17 -31.38 -18.00
CA GLN A 293 -25.94 -32.29 -19.10
C GLN A 293 -26.80 -31.88 -20.30
N LYS A 294 -28.07 -31.54 -20.06
CA LYS A 294 -29.03 -31.07 -21.06
C LYS A 294 -30.10 -30.20 -20.41
N GLY A 295 -30.58 -29.19 -21.14
CA GLY A 295 -31.57 -28.24 -20.62
C GLY A 295 -30.99 -27.35 -19.52
N GLY A 296 -31.80 -27.04 -18.50
CA GLY A 296 -31.42 -26.14 -17.40
C GLY A 296 -31.63 -24.66 -17.71
N GLY A 297 -31.48 -23.82 -16.67
CA GLY A 297 -31.64 -22.36 -16.74
C GLY A 297 -30.32 -21.58 -16.79
N GLN A 298 -29.21 -22.26 -17.07
CA GLN A 298 -27.85 -21.69 -17.08
C GLN A 298 -27.44 -21.22 -18.48
N THR A 299 -26.25 -20.62 -18.58
CA THR A 299 -25.71 -20.02 -19.83
C THR A 299 -25.56 -21.05 -20.96
N ILE A 300 -25.05 -22.25 -20.66
CA ILE A 300 -24.90 -23.33 -21.65
C ILE A 300 -25.03 -24.73 -21.02
N SER A 301 -25.60 -25.70 -21.74
CA SER A 301 -25.57 -27.13 -21.35
C SER A 301 -24.57 -27.91 -22.20
N LEU A 302 -24.01 -29.01 -21.68
CA LEU A 302 -23.05 -29.83 -22.43
C LEU A 302 -23.63 -30.40 -23.73
N SER A 303 -24.91 -30.82 -23.71
CA SER A 303 -25.60 -31.30 -24.91
C SER A 303 -25.67 -30.24 -26.01
N SER A 304 -26.00 -28.99 -25.65
CA SER A 304 -26.05 -27.89 -26.61
C SER A 304 -24.67 -27.63 -27.22
N LEU A 305 -23.63 -27.59 -26.39
CA LEU A 305 -22.26 -27.36 -26.83
C LEU A 305 -21.75 -28.47 -27.75
N TYR A 306 -21.89 -29.73 -27.37
CA TYR A 306 -21.42 -30.87 -28.16
C TYR A 306 -22.17 -31.02 -29.47
N THR A 307 -23.47 -30.68 -29.49
CA THR A 307 -24.25 -30.67 -30.71
C THR A 307 -23.71 -29.61 -31.68
N LYS A 308 -23.45 -28.38 -31.20
CA LYS A 308 -22.90 -27.31 -32.03
C LYS A 308 -21.47 -27.61 -32.52
N ALA A 309 -20.64 -28.22 -31.67
CA ALA A 309 -19.29 -28.69 -32.04
C ALA A 309 -19.34 -29.75 -33.16
N ALA A 310 -20.21 -30.76 -33.03
CA ALA A 310 -20.38 -31.78 -34.05
C ALA A 310 -20.95 -31.22 -35.35
N ASP A 311 -21.95 -30.33 -35.28
CA ASP A 311 -22.56 -29.68 -36.45
C ASP A 311 -21.52 -28.88 -37.26
N ASN A 312 -20.62 -28.15 -36.58
CA ASN A 312 -19.55 -27.38 -37.24
C ASN A 312 -18.51 -28.32 -37.87
N LEU A 313 -18.04 -29.32 -37.12
CA LEU A 313 -16.99 -30.23 -37.56
C LEU A 313 -17.43 -31.13 -38.73
N GLU A 314 -18.69 -31.56 -38.78
CA GLU A 314 -19.26 -32.33 -39.91
C GLU A 314 -19.22 -31.57 -41.24
N GLN A 315 -19.18 -30.24 -41.20
CA GLN A 315 -19.17 -29.39 -42.39
C GLN A 315 -17.75 -29.07 -42.87
N ALA A 316 -16.71 -29.34 -42.08
CA ALA A 316 -15.33 -29.03 -42.43
C ALA A 316 -14.82 -29.92 -43.58
N GLU A 317 -14.12 -29.32 -44.55
CA GLU A 317 -13.58 -30.07 -45.69
C GLU A 317 -12.27 -30.78 -45.33
N VAL A 318 -12.31 -32.11 -45.28
CA VAL A 318 -11.12 -32.94 -45.03
C VAL A 318 -10.80 -33.77 -46.27
N THR A 319 -9.62 -33.55 -46.84
CA THR A 319 -9.18 -34.20 -48.08
C THR A 319 -8.32 -35.43 -47.81
N ASN A 320 -7.71 -35.53 -46.63
CA ASN A 320 -6.92 -36.68 -46.20
C ASN A 320 -7.82 -37.78 -45.59
N SER A 321 -7.81 -38.99 -46.15
CA SER A 321 -8.67 -40.09 -45.70
C SER A 321 -8.40 -40.57 -44.26
N THR A 322 -7.16 -40.46 -43.78
CA THR A 322 -6.80 -40.83 -42.40
C THR A 322 -7.39 -39.82 -41.44
N VAL A 323 -7.19 -38.53 -41.70
CA VAL A 323 -7.75 -37.44 -40.89
C VAL A 323 -9.28 -37.47 -40.92
N GLN A 324 -9.91 -37.76 -42.07
CA GLN A 324 -11.37 -37.93 -42.16
C GLN A 324 -11.86 -39.00 -41.17
N THR A 325 -11.11 -40.10 -41.01
CA THR A 325 -11.47 -41.15 -40.05
C THR A 325 -11.40 -40.64 -38.61
N TYR A 326 -10.45 -39.76 -38.27
CA TYR A 326 -10.35 -39.13 -36.95
C TYR A 326 -11.52 -38.16 -36.71
N VAL A 327 -11.83 -37.33 -37.71
CA VAL A 327 -12.97 -36.40 -37.67
C VAL A 327 -14.30 -37.14 -37.49
N ASP A 328 -14.55 -38.17 -38.30
CA ASP A 328 -15.77 -39.00 -38.19
C ASP A 328 -15.90 -39.64 -36.81
N ALA A 329 -14.79 -40.06 -36.20
CA ALA A 329 -14.77 -40.62 -34.86
C ALA A 329 -15.12 -39.59 -33.78
N VAL A 330 -14.57 -38.37 -33.86
CA VAL A 330 -14.88 -37.27 -32.93
C VAL A 330 -16.33 -36.84 -33.05
N VAL A 331 -16.83 -36.63 -34.28
CA VAL A 331 -18.25 -36.33 -34.54
C VAL A 331 -19.15 -37.39 -33.91
N SER A 332 -18.88 -38.66 -34.21
CA SER A 332 -19.69 -39.77 -33.69
C SER A 332 -19.70 -39.80 -32.16
N LYS A 333 -18.56 -39.49 -31.53
CA LYS A 333 -18.43 -39.44 -30.08
C LYS A 333 -19.18 -38.26 -29.45
N LEU A 334 -19.05 -37.05 -30.01
CA LEU A 334 -19.78 -35.85 -29.55
C LEU A 334 -21.30 -36.07 -29.61
N ARG A 335 -21.80 -36.65 -30.71
CA ARG A 335 -23.23 -37.00 -30.87
C ARG A 335 -23.67 -38.04 -29.85
N SER A 336 -22.90 -39.12 -29.72
CA SER A 336 -23.21 -40.18 -28.76
C SER A 336 -23.23 -39.68 -27.31
N ASP A 337 -22.33 -38.75 -26.96
CA ASP A 337 -22.30 -38.13 -25.64
C ASP A 337 -23.53 -37.23 -25.43
N SER A 338 -23.83 -36.37 -26.41
CA SER A 338 -25.01 -35.48 -26.39
C SER A 338 -26.34 -36.25 -26.27
N ASP A 339 -26.48 -37.36 -26.98
CA ASP A 339 -27.68 -38.21 -26.94
C ASP A 339 -27.84 -38.97 -25.61
N ALA A 340 -26.72 -39.25 -24.92
CA ALA A 340 -26.72 -39.96 -23.65
C ALA A 340 -27.03 -39.06 -22.44
N PHE A 341 -26.93 -37.74 -22.60
CA PHE A 341 -27.14 -36.77 -21.53
C PHE A 341 -28.60 -36.70 -21.06
N ALA A 342 -28.77 -36.61 -19.73
CA ALA A 342 -30.06 -36.50 -19.09
C ALA A 342 -30.53 -35.03 -19.01
N ASP A 343 -31.81 -34.80 -19.31
CA ASP A 343 -32.42 -33.47 -19.26
C ASP A 343 -32.69 -33.03 -17.82
N GLY A 344 -32.23 -31.82 -17.45
CA GLY A 344 -32.40 -31.23 -16.12
C GLY A 344 -31.46 -31.76 -15.04
N GLU A 345 -30.48 -32.60 -15.37
CA GLU A 345 -29.51 -33.17 -14.43
C GLU A 345 -28.13 -32.51 -14.59
N LEU A 346 -27.45 -32.24 -13.47
CA LEU A 346 -26.06 -31.80 -13.47
C LEU A 346 -25.12 -32.98 -13.82
N THR A 347 -23.93 -32.65 -14.28
CA THR A 347 -22.83 -33.61 -14.33
C THR A 347 -22.43 -34.07 -12.92
N THR A 348 -21.69 -35.16 -12.85
CA THR A 348 -21.15 -35.72 -11.59
C THR A 348 -19.64 -35.94 -11.69
N THR A 349 -18.98 -35.12 -12.51
CA THR A 349 -17.55 -35.23 -12.77
C THR A 349 -16.77 -34.69 -11.59
N THR A 350 -15.74 -35.40 -11.16
CA THR A 350 -14.76 -34.96 -10.17
C THR A 350 -13.38 -34.88 -10.82
N PRO A 351 -12.45 -34.06 -10.29
CA PRO A 351 -11.07 -34.04 -10.77
C PRO A 351 -10.38 -35.40 -10.58
N ALA A 352 -9.24 -35.59 -11.24
CA ALA A 352 -8.34 -36.69 -10.90
C ALA A 352 -7.77 -36.49 -9.49
N SER A 353 -7.26 -37.57 -8.89
CA SER A 353 -6.71 -37.46 -7.54
C SER A 353 -5.43 -36.62 -7.51
N LEU A 354 -5.16 -35.93 -6.42
CA LEU A 354 -3.93 -35.15 -6.20
C LEU A 354 -2.68 -36.03 -6.39
N ALA A 355 -2.71 -37.28 -5.94
CA ALA A 355 -1.61 -38.22 -6.18
C ALA A 355 -1.35 -38.50 -7.67
N THR A 356 -2.37 -38.37 -8.52
CA THR A 356 -2.23 -38.48 -9.98
C THR A 356 -1.73 -37.16 -10.59
N LEU A 357 -2.17 -36.02 -10.04
CA LEU A 357 -1.89 -34.69 -10.59
C LEU A 357 -0.50 -34.17 -10.21
N LEU A 358 -0.07 -34.36 -8.96
CA LEU A 358 1.18 -33.83 -8.42
C LEU A 358 2.29 -34.89 -8.31
N GLY A 359 1.95 -36.17 -8.41
CA GLY A 359 2.95 -37.25 -8.37
C GLY A 359 3.79 -37.23 -7.09
N SER A 360 5.11 -37.08 -7.23
CA SER A 360 6.06 -37.01 -6.10
C SER A 360 5.90 -35.75 -5.25
N ASP A 361 5.45 -34.65 -5.85
CA ASP A 361 5.45 -33.34 -5.21
C ASP A 361 4.33 -33.23 -4.16
N LEU A 362 3.35 -34.15 -4.22
CA LEU A 362 2.28 -34.25 -3.22
C LEU A 362 2.84 -34.45 -1.80
N GLU A 363 3.90 -35.24 -1.62
CA GLU A 363 4.47 -35.50 -0.29
C GLU A 363 4.99 -34.21 0.36
N ASP A 364 5.54 -33.29 -0.44
CA ASP A 364 6.02 -31.99 0.04
C ASP A 364 4.86 -31.08 0.45
N PHE A 365 3.76 -31.06 -0.30
CA PHE A 365 2.56 -30.31 0.06
C PHE A 365 1.85 -30.88 1.29
N GLU A 366 1.74 -32.20 1.42
CA GLU A 366 1.16 -32.85 2.61
C GLU A 366 2.00 -32.56 3.86
N LEU A 367 3.33 -32.55 3.71
CA LEU A 367 4.25 -32.14 4.78
C LEU A 367 4.08 -30.66 5.13
N GLY A 368 3.95 -29.79 4.12
CA GLY A 368 3.67 -28.37 4.29
C GLY A 368 2.39 -28.10 5.07
N ILE A 369 1.28 -28.76 4.71
CA ILE A 369 0.00 -28.68 5.45
C ILE A 369 0.18 -29.15 6.91
N THR A 370 0.91 -30.24 7.11
CA THR A 370 1.16 -30.79 8.45
C THR A 370 1.98 -29.83 9.31
N ARG A 371 2.99 -29.18 8.72
CA ARG A 371 3.81 -28.15 9.37
C ARG A 371 3.02 -26.88 9.66
N ALA A 372 2.20 -26.41 8.72
CA ALA A 372 1.33 -25.26 8.92
C ALA A 372 0.38 -25.47 10.10
N LYS A 373 -0.29 -26.63 10.19
CA LYS A 373 -1.16 -26.99 11.33
C LYS A 373 -0.38 -27.02 12.66
N ALA A 374 0.76 -27.69 12.68
CA ALA A 374 1.59 -27.78 13.89
C ALA A 374 2.10 -26.40 14.34
N PHE A 375 2.41 -25.51 13.40
CA PHE A 375 2.86 -24.16 13.72
C PHE A 375 1.70 -23.28 14.18
N VAL A 376 0.51 -23.37 13.57
CA VAL A 376 -0.73 -22.75 14.09
C VAL A 376 -1.00 -23.18 15.52
N ASP A 377 -0.84 -24.47 15.84
CA ASP A 377 -1.00 -24.97 17.21
C ASP A 377 0.03 -24.38 18.19
N LEU A 378 1.26 -24.15 17.76
CA LEU A 378 2.26 -23.43 18.55
C LEU A 378 1.83 -21.98 18.82
N LEU A 379 1.26 -21.31 17.81
CA LEU A 379 0.81 -19.92 17.91
C LEU A 379 -0.33 -19.74 18.94
N ARG A 380 -1.07 -20.81 19.28
CA ARG A 380 -2.14 -20.74 20.29
C ARG A 380 -1.65 -20.33 21.69
N ASN A 381 -0.38 -20.58 22.01
CA ASN A 381 0.27 -20.14 23.25
C ASN A 381 1.53 -19.31 22.93
N TYR A 382 1.48 -18.51 21.86
CA TYR A 382 2.67 -17.81 21.37
C TYR A 382 3.22 -16.80 22.38
N ASP A 383 2.36 -16.23 23.22
CA ASP A 383 2.79 -15.30 24.26
C ASP A 383 3.70 -15.99 25.30
N GLU A 384 3.51 -17.28 25.56
CA GLU A 384 4.40 -18.09 26.40
C GLU A 384 5.67 -18.55 25.66
N ASN A 385 5.57 -18.80 24.35
CA ASN A 385 6.64 -19.44 23.56
C ASN A 385 7.46 -18.50 22.67
N PHE A 386 7.16 -17.21 22.64
CA PHE A 386 7.94 -16.22 21.87
C PHE A 386 9.33 -16.00 22.46
N PHE A 387 9.43 -15.99 23.79
CA PHE A 387 10.70 -15.84 24.50
C PHE A 387 11.18 -17.18 25.06
N GLU A 388 12.47 -17.32 25.36
CA GLU A 388 12.94 -18.48 26.11
C GLU A 388 12.38 -18.51 27.55
N ASP A 389 12.31 -19.73 28.10
CA ASP A 389 11.71 -20.03 29.41
C ASP A 389 12.22 -19.10 30.52
N GLY A 390 11.36 -18.17 30.96
CA GLY A 390 11.64 -17.27 32.08
C GLY A 390 12.14 -15.88 31.70
N TYR A 391 12.51 -15.62 30.43
CA TYR A 391 12.89 -14.28 29.98
C TYR A 391 11.72 -13.31 30.08
N ARG A 392 10.51 -13.73 29.66
CA ARG A 392 9.27 -12.93 29.80
C ARG A 392 9.04 -12.43 31.23
N ALA A 393 9.31 -13.26 32.24
CA ALA A 393 9.10 -12.89 33.64
C ALA A 393 10.06 -11.77 34.11
N GLU A 394 11.32 -11.79 33.65
CA GLU A 394 12.26 -10.72 33.94
C GLU A 394 11.94 -9.46 33.13
N LEU A 395 11.52 -9.59 31.86
CA LEU A 395 11.06 -8.47 31.05
C LEU A 395 9.84 -7.78 31.69
N ASP A 396 8.84 -8.55 32.12
CA ASP A 396 7.65 -8.01 32.81
C ASP A 396 8.03 -7.32 34.12
N LYS A 397 8.98 -7.87 34.88
CA LYS A 397 9.47 -7.27 36.12
C LYS A 397 10.19 -5.94 35.85
N TYR A 398 11.05 -5.88 34.83
CA TYR A 398 11.71 -4.64 34.42
C TYR A 398 10.71 -3.59 33.91
N GLY A 399 9.76 -4.01 33.07
CA GLY A 399 8.67 -3.13 32.61
C GLY A 399 7.82 -2.57 33.75
N ASN A 400 7.47 -3.40 34.74
CA ASN A 400 6.74 -2.94 35.94
C ASN A 400 7.55 -1.96 36.79
N LEU A 401 8.86 -2.16 36.92
CA LEU A 401 9.76 -1.22 37.61
C LEU A 401 9.74 0.15 36.92
N LEU A 402 9.98 0.19 35.60
CA LEU A 402 9.97 1.43 34.83
C LEU A 402 8.59 2.13 34.87
N GLN A 403 7.51 1.35 34.83
CA GLN A 403 6.16 1.90 34.96
C GLN A 403 5.94 2.53 36.34
N ALA A 404 6.32 1.85 37.42
CA ALA A 404 6.17 2.36 38.79
C ALA A 404 6.97 3.66 39.00
N ILE A 405 8.22 3.70 38.54
CA ILE A 405 9.07 4.91 38.59
C ILE A 405 8.40 6.06 37.83
N GLY A 406 7.90 5.78 36.62
CA GLY A 406 7.16 6.75 35.82
C GLY A 406 5.93 7.28 36.54
N ASP A 407 5.13 6.40 37.15
CA ASP A 407 3.90 6.75 37.87
C ASP A 407 4.17 7.57 39.13
N ASP A 408 5.20 7.23 39.90
CA ASP A 408 5.58 7.92 41.14
C ASP A 408 6.16 9.32 40.88
N ASN A 409 6.96 9.47 39.81
CA ASN A 409 7.61 10.75 39.46
C ASN A 409 6.83 11.62 38.48
N ALA A 410 5.62 11.21 38.14
CA ALA A 410 4.84 11.82 37.10
C ALA A 410 4.51 13.31 37.41
N GLU A 411 4.02 13.61 38.63
CA GLU A 411 3.71 14.98 39.05
C GLU A 411 4.98 15.85 39.19
N ASN A 412 6.06 15.25 39.70
CA ASN A 412 7.35 15.94 39.84
C ASN A 412 7.88 16.38 38.49
N LEU A 413 7.73 15.56 37.45
CA LEU A 413 8.16 15.90 36.09
C LEU A 413 7.34 17.04 35.47
N ASP A 414 6.01 17.06 35.68
CA ASP A 414 5.18 18.18 35.25
C ASP A 414 5.67 19.50 35.89
N GLU A 415 5.88 19.49 37.21
CA GLU A 415 6.39 20.64 37.96
C GLU A 415 7.81 21.06 37.51
N LEU A 416 8.67 20.08 37.20
CA LEU A 416 10.02 20.33 36.69
C LEU A 416 9.98 21.10 35.38
N MET A 417 8.99 20.80 34.54
CA MET A 417 8.80 21.46 33.26
C MET A 417 8.18 22.85 33.36
N VAL A 418 7.31 23.06 34.34
CA VAL A 418 6.89 24.41 34.73
C VAL A 418 8.13 25.21 35.14
N ALA A 419 8.96 24.62 35.99
CA ALA A 419 10.15 25.30 36.52
C ALA A 419 11.17 25.64 35.42
N TYR A 420 11.44 24.72 34.49
CA TYR A 420 12.31 24.98 33.33
C TYR A 420 11.81 26.17 32.49
N GLN A 421 10.49 26.23 32.24
CA GLN A 421 9.89 27.37 31.56
C GLN A 421 10.05 28.68 32.36
N GLN A 422 9.74 28.64 33.66
CA GLN A 422 9.84 29.81 34.54
C GLN A 422 11.27 30.36 34.60
N VAL A 423 12.29 29.49 34.55
CA VAL A 423 13.71 29.89 34.47
C VAL A 423 13.96 30.74 33.22
N PHE A 424 13.47 30.31 32.05
CA PHE A 424 13.58 31.10 30.82
C PHE A 424 12.82 32.42 30.91
N GLU A 425 11.56 32.42 31.39
CA GLU A 425 10.76 33.65 31.50
C GLU A 425 11.42 34.65 32.44
N PHE A 426 11.95 34.17 33.56
CA PHE A 426 12.66 34.98 34.52
C PHE A 426 13.94 35.58 33.92
N TYR A 427 14.71 34.81 33.15
CA TYR A 427 15.88 35.31 32.41
C TYR A 427 15.48 36.40 31.41
N ARG A 428 14.43 36.16 30.61
CA ARG A 428 13.92 37.12 29.62
C ARG A 428 13.56 38.44 30.30
N ASP A 429 12.83 38.39 31.42
CA ASP A 429 12.43 39.58 32.16
C ASP A 429 13.63 40.31 32.78
N CYS A 430 14.62 39.58 33.32
CA CYS A 430 15.88 40.17 33.78
C CYS A 430 16.62 40.92 32.66
N TYR A 431 16.68 40.31 31.47
CA TYR A 431 17.41 40.83 30.32
C TYR A 431 16.72 42.07 29.74
N LEU A 432 15.44 41.96 29.40
CA LEU A 432 14.67 43.05 28.77
C LEU A 432 14.36 44.19 29.76
N GLY A 433 14.18 43.86 31.06
CA GLY A 433 13.87 44.83 32.11
C GLY A 433 15.05 45.64 32.64
N GLY A 434 16.29 45.29 32.27
CA GLY A 434 17.51 45.93 32.80
C GLY A 434 17.81 45.59 34.27
N GLY A 435 17.24 44.48 34.76
CA GLY A 435 17.33 44.00 36.13
C GLY A 435 16.23 42.97 36.42
N CYS A 436 16.48 42.03 37.32
CA CYS A 436 15.52 40.95 37.58
C CYS A 436 14.29 41.42 38.37
N PRO A 437 13.08 40.98 38.00
CA PRO A 437 11.89 41.18 38.82
C PRO A 437 12.00 40.40 40.14
N THR A 438 11.10 40.68 41.09
CA THR A 438 10.96 39.83 42.27
C THR A 438 10.41 38.48 41.83
N ALA A 439 11.14 37.39 42.12
CA ALA A 439 10.67 36.03 41.87
C ALA A 439 9.35 35.75 42.61
N ASP A 440 8.48 34.93 42.01
CA ASP A 440 7.23 34.53 42.63
C ASP A 440 7.51 33.65 43.86
N SER A 441 6.89 33.98 44.99
CA SER A 441 7.04 33.21 46.24
C SER A 441 6.50 31.77 46.16
N SER A 442 5.76 31.42 45.11
CA SER A 442 5.26 30.07 44.85
C SER A 442 6.26 29.14 44.17
N TRP A 443 7.39 29.66 43.67
CA TRP A 443 8.42 28.85 43.01
C TRP A 443 9.23 28.04 44.02
N ALA A 444 8.85 26.77 44.23
CA ALA A 444 9.51 25.87 45.19
C ALA A 444 10.98 25.57 44.86
N TRP A 445 11.36 25.66 43.58
CA TRP A 445 12.72 25.44 43.08
C TRP A 445 13.64 26.67 43.27
N TYR A 446 13.11 27.85 43.62
CA TYR A 446 13.87 29.11 43.66
C TYR A 446 14.24 29.54 45.10
N ASN A 447 15.52 29.82 45.34
CA ASN A 447 16.04 30.37 46.60
C ASN A 447 16.67 31.75 46.44
N SER A 448 17.55 31.92 45.44
CA SER A 448 18.27 33.18 45.22
C SER A 448 18.71 33.32 43.77
N SER A 449 18.97 34.55 43.32
CA SER A 449 19.55 34.82 42.01
C SER A 449 20.53 35.99 42.04
N SER A 450 21.44 35.99 41.07
CA SER A 450 22.28 37.14 40.72
C SER A 450 22.34 37.28 39.21
N TYR A 451 22.19 38.50 38.71
CA TYR A 451 22.23 38.80 37.28
C TYR A 451 23.28 39.87 36.99
N SER A 452 24.24 39.56 36.12
CA SER A 452 25.29 40.49 35.73
C SER A 452 25.83 40.17 34.33
N ASN A 453 26.13 41.18 33.54
CA ASN A 453 26.72 41.05 32.19
C ASN A 453 25.96 40.09 31.25
N GLY A 454 24.62 40.02 31.36
CA GLY A 454 23.81 39.13 30.50
C GLY A 454 23.74 37.68 30.98
N VAL A 455 24.35 37.34 32.12
CA VAL A 455 24.34 36.01 32.73
C VAL A 455 23.52 36.04 34.02
N LEU A 456 22.57 35.11 34.13
CA LEU A 456 21.77 34.87 35.33
C LEU A 456 22.27 33.60 36.03
N THR A 457 22.61 33.72 37.30
CA THR A 457 22.97 32.59 38.16
C THR A 457 21.88 32.41 39.20
N ILE A 458 21.35 31.20 39.34
CA ILE A 458 20.27 30.86 40.28
C ILE A 458 20.83 29.89 41.34
N ASN A 459 20.31 30.02 42.57
CA ASN A 459 20.61 29.15 43.72
C ASN A 459 22.10 28.97 44.01
N GLY A 460 22.89 30.03 43.86
CA GLY A 460 24.32 29.99 44.18
C GLY A 460 25.18 29.24 43.17
N GLY A 461 24.70 29.06 41.93
CA GLY A 461 25.46 28.42 40.85
C GLY A 461 24.87 27.13 40.31
N GLN A 462 23.80 26.62 40.93
CA GLN A 462 23.14 25.37 40.49
C GLN A 462 22.56 25.46 39.09
N LEU A 463 22.09 26.66 38.69
CA LEU A 463 21.69 26.94 37.32
C LEU A 463 22.37 28.21 36.82
N THR A 464 22.84 28.16 35.59
CA THR A 464 23.40 29.31 34.86
C THR A 464 22.64 29.49 33.55
N VAL A 465 22.14 30.70 33.31
CA VAL A 465 21.36 31.04 32.13
C VAL A 465 22.00 32.21 31.39
N GLN A 466 22.19 32.05 30.08
CA GLN A 466 22.69 33.10 29.19
C GLN A 466 22.04 33.00 27.81
N GLN A 467 22.31 33.95 26.92
CA GLN A 467 21.82 33.90 25.55
C GLN A 467 22.96 33.93 24.54
N GLU A 468 22.74 33.26 23.42
CA GLU A 468 23.67 33.16 22.30
C GLU A 468 22.90 33.27 20.98
N VAL A 469 23.55 33.74 19.92
CA VAL A 469 22.93 33.79 18.60
C VAL A 469 22.95 32.37 18.03
N ALA A 470 21.76 31.84 17.72
CA ALA A 470 21.64 30.49 17.21
C ALA A 470 22.18 30.41 15.78
N ASP A 471 23.03 29.42 15.48
CA ASP A 471 23.24 29.04 14.10
C ASP A 471 22.04 28.23 13.59
N VAL A 472 21.31 28.83 12.64
CA VAL A 472 20.16 28.22 11.97
C VAL A 472 20.48 27.87 10.52
N ASN A 473 21.64 28.29 9.99
CA ASN A 473 22.04 28.06 8.61
C ASN A 473 23.25 27.12 8.56
N LEU A 474 22.98 25.84 8.80
CA LEU A 474 23.99 24.77 8.80
C LEU A 474 24.67 24.51 7.45
N ASN A 475 24.27 25.23 6.40
CA ASN A 475 24.82 25.09 5.04
C ASN A 475 25.90 26.11 4.72
N ASP A 476 26.19 27.05 5.63
CA ASP A 476 27.32 27.96 5.48
C ASP A 476 28.52 27.49 6.34
N SER A 477 29.60 28.28 6.33
CA SER A 477 30.83 27.96 7.09
C SER A 477 30.93 28.77 8.39
N ASN A 478 29.85 29.41 8.82
CA ASN A 478 29.84 30.38 9.91
C ASN A 478 29.12 29.82 11.14
N GLU A 479 29.83 28.98 11.88
CA GLU A 479 29.36 28.33 13.11
C GLU A 479 29.05 29.29 14.27
N ASN A 480 29.37 30.60 14.15
CA ASN A 480 29.20 31.59 15.21
C ASN A 480 28.63 32.91 14.65
N PRO A 481 27.38 32.92 14.18
CA PRO A 481 26.79 34.12 13.59
C PRO A 481 26.63 35.26 14.60
N THR A 482 26.80 36.50 14.15
CA THR A 482 26.54 37.69 14.98
C THR A 482 25.06 38.12 14.99
N SER A 483 24.27 37.57 14.07
CA SER A 483 22.81 37.75 14.00
C SER A 483 22.18 36.56 13.27
N SER A 484 21.00 36.15 13.70
CA SER A 484 20.27 35.01 13.16
C SER A 484 18.77 35.17 13.38
N GLN A 485 17.95 34.39 12.68
CA GLN A 485 16.51 34.29 12.97
C GLN A 485 16.22 33.53 14.27
N GLY A 486 17.23 32.96 14.93
CA GLY A 486 17.09 32.30 16.22
C GLY A 486 18.02 32.87 17.30
N ILE A 487 17.55 32.88 18.54
CA ILE A 487 18.36 33.13 19.75
C ILE A 487 18.20 31.95 20.69
N ASP A 488 19.32 31.34 21.09
CA ASP A 488 19.36 30.30 22.10
C ASP A 488 19.46 30.92 23.49
N VAL A 489 18.51 30.63 24.38
CA VAL A 489 18.66 30.87 25.82
C VAL A 489 19.19 29.60 26.45
N VAL A 490 20.49 29.56 26.64
CA VAL A 490 21.23 28.42 27.17
C VAL A 490 21.00 28.30 28.67
N ILE A 491 20.59 27.11 29.14
CA ILE A 491 20.29 26.81 30.55
C ILE A 491 21.14 25.62 30.99
N LEU A 492 22.15 25.86 31.83
CA LEU A 492 23.11 24.85 32.29
C LEU A 492 22.95 24.57 33.79
N GLY A 493 23.27 23.34 34.19
CA GLY A 493 23.26 22.86 35.57
C GLY A 493 22.06 21.97 35.90
N SER A 494 21.70 21.91 37.19
CA SER A 494 20.74 20.96 37.73
C SER A 494 19.45 21.64 38.24
N LEU A 495 18.29 21.07 37.92
CA LEU A 495 16.98 21.47 38.45
C LEU A 495 16.37 20.31 39.23
N LYS A 496 15.92 20.58 40.46
CA LYS A 496 15.35 19.57 41.37
C LYS A 496 13.94 19.93 41.81
N ILE A 497 13.01 18.99 41.67
CA ILE A 497 11.65 19.05 42.23
C ILE A 497 11.43 17.82 43.12
N ASN A 498 11.15 18.05 44.40
CA ASN A 498 11.11 16.99 45.42
C ASN A 498 12.38 16.14 45.37
N ASP A 499 12.32 14.88 44.95
CA ASP A 499 13.49 14.01 44.80
C ASP A 499 13.92 13.77 43.34
N LEU A 500 13.10 14.18 42.36
CA LEU A 500 13.42 14.10 40.93
C LEU A 500 14.47 15.17 40.55
N MET A 501 15.59 14.72 39.97
CA MET A 501 16.67 15.57 39.47
C MET A 501 16.68 15.57 37.94
N LEU A 502 16.80 16.76 37.33
CA LEU A 502 17.18 16.95 35.93
C LEU A 502 18.54 17.64 35.86
N GLU A 503 19.50 17.03 35.20
CA GLU A 503 20.81 17.61 34.89
C GLU A 503 20.89 17.92 33.40
N LEU A 504 21.35 19.13 33.05
CA LEU A 504 21.41 19.62 31.67
C LEU A 504 22.85 19.73 31.14
N ASP A 505 23.84 19.41 31.98
CA ASP A 505 25.29 19.43 31.71
C ASP A 505 25.95 18.07 31.96
N TYR A 506 25.22 16.97 31.71
CA TYR A 506 25.56 15.61 32.16
C TYR A 506 26.78 14.97 31.47
N LEU A 507 27.00 15.21 30.16
CA LEU A 507 28.14 14.64 29.41
C LEU A 507 28.97 15.75 28.77
N LEU A 508 30.16 16.00 29.32
CA LEU A 508 31.13 16.90 28.71
C LEU A 508 32.08 16.08 27.80
N ASP A 509 32.61 16.69 26.74
CA ASP A 509 33.60 16.03 25.89
C ASP A 509 34.94 15.78 26.64
N ASP A 510 35.93 15.15 25.99
CA ASP A 510 37.26 14.88 26.57
C ASP A 510 37.99 16.14 27.11
N ASN A 511 37.52 17.35 26.77
CA ASN A 511 38.04 18.64 27.24
C ASN A 511 37.12 19.34 28.26
N ASP A 512 36.11 18.66 28.78
CA ASP A 512 35.02 19.23 29.58
C ASP A 512 34.16 20.27 28.81
N ASP A 513 34.13 20.23 27.47
CA ASP A 513 33.34 21.14 26.63
C ASP A 513 31.97 20.54 26.27
N ILE A 514 30.94 21.39 26.26
CA ILE A 514 29.59 21.01 25.84
C ILE A 514 29.52 20.98 24.31
N VAL A 515 29.24 19.81 23.72
CA VAL A 515 29.18 19.62 22.26
C VAL A 515 27.97 20.33 21.62
N SER A 516 26.86 20.43 22.36
CA SER A 516 25.70 21.25 22.01
C SER A 516 25.04 21.71 23.30
N SER A 517 24.83 23.01 23.47
CA SER A 517 24.25 23.56 24.70
C SER A 517 22.74 23.31 24.81
N PRO A 518 22.24 22.84 25.97
CA PRO A 518 20.80 22.80 26.24
C PRO A 518 20.25 24.24 26.22
N SER A 519 19.13 24.44 25.55
CA SER A 519 18.57 25.77 25.38
C SER A 519 17.06 25.77 25.24
N LEU A 520 16.47 26.94 25.46
CA LEU A 520 15.19 27.30 24.87
C LEU A 520 15.47 28.30 23.75
N ARG A 521 15.27 27.86 22.51
CA ARG A 521 15.46 28.68 21.31
C ARG A 521 14.19 29.43 20.97
N VAL A 522 14.34 30.71 20.65
CA VAL A 522 13.26 31.60 20.22
C VAL A 522 13.54 32.03 18.79
N PHE A 523 12.51 31.96 17.92
CA PHE A 523 12.63 32.32 16.52
C PHE A 523 11.87 33.62 16.20
N TYR A 524 12.42 34.39 15.25
CA TYR A 524 11.90 35.66 14.76
C TYR A 524 11.83 35.68 13.22
N ASP A 525 10.94 36.50 12.65
CA ASP A 525 10.82 36.68 11.20
C ASP A 525 12.10 37.28 10.57
N GLU A 526 12.73 38.21 11.29
CA GLU A 526 13.93 38.94 10.83
C GLU A 526 15.16 38.56 11.68
N PRO A 527 16.39 38.60 11.10
CA PRO A 527 17.61 38.34 11.86
C PRO A 527 17.81 39.32 13.02
N VAL A 528 18.07 38.79 14.21
CA VAL A 528 18.33 39.52 15.45
C VAL A 528 19.68 39.07 16.05
N SER A 529 20.28 39.90 16.90
CA SER A 529 21.55 39.58 17.58
C SER A 529 21.41 39.26 19.07
N VAL A 530 20.21 39.46 19.63
CA VAL A 530 19.84 39.24 21.03
C VAL A 530 18.33 38.99 21.14
N LEU A 531 17.84 38.50 22.27
CA LEU A 531 16.42 38.43 22.60
C LEU A 531 15.74 39.80 22.42
N GLN A 532 14.57 39.79 21.80
CA GLN A 532 13.80 41.00 21.54
C GLN A 532 12.58 41.11 22.47
N ASP A 533 12.06 42.34 22.61
CA ASP A 533 10.75 42.57 23.22
C ASP A 533 9.65 42.02 22.29
N PRO A 534 8.79 41.09 22.76
CA PRO A 534 7.68 40.51 21.99
C PRO A 534 6.77 41.56 21.33
N LEU A 535 6.63 42.74 21.96
CA LEU A 535 5.83 43.85 21.44
C LEU A 535 6.49 44.60 20.28
N SER A 536 7.77 44.35 20.00
CA SER A 536 8.55 45.01 18.96
C SER A 536 8.92 44.06 17.82
N GLN A 537 9.23 42.81 18.16
CA GLN A 537 9.55 41.71 17.25
C GLN A 537 8.88 40.45 17.80
N PRO A 538 7.68 40.11 17.31
CA PRO A 538 6.95 38.93 17.76
C PRO A 538 7.73 37.66 17.48
N GLU A 539 7.67 36.72 18.42
CA GLU A 539 8.19 35.39 18.22
C GLU A 539 7.30 34.60 17.25
N VAL A 540 7.93 33.80 16.38
CA VAL A 540 7.23 32.99 15.37
C VAL A 540 7.28 31.50 15.66
N ALA A 541 8.26 31.05 16.44
CA ALA A 541 8.41 29.66 16.87
C ALA A 541 9.25 29.57 18.15
N TYR A 542 9.19 28.43 18.83
CA TYR A 542 10.01 28.08 19.98
C TYR A 542 10.55 26.67 19.84
N GLN A 543 11.71 26.38 20.42
CA GLN A 543 12.24 25.03 20.49
C GLN A 543 12.91 24.78 21.84
N ILE A 544 12.44 23.77 22.57
CA ILE A 544 13.10 23.26 23.78
C ILE A 544 14.12 22.23 23.35
N ARG A 545 15.37 22.39 23.80
CA ARG A 545 16.49 21.52 23.46
C ARG A 545 17.20 21.08 24.74
N TRP A 546 17.09 19.81 25.06
CA TRP A 546 17.97 19.16 26.04
C TRP A 546 18.92 18.28 25.26
N SER A 547 20.11 18.79 24.99
CA SER A 547 21.08 18.13 24.13
C SER A 547 21.86 17.01 24.81
N GLN A 548 22.06 17.08 26.13
CA GLN A 548 22.73 16.04 26.93
C GLN A 548 22.18 16.10 28.35
N PHE A 549 21.03 15.47 28.59
CA PHE A 549 20.40 15.47 29.91
C PHE A 549 20.57 14.13 30.63
N ALA A 550 20.47 14.18 31.96
CA ALA A 550 20.16 13.03 32.81
C ALA A 550 18.95 13.34 33.69
N LEU A 551 18.09 12.35 33.87
CA LEU A 551 16.92 12.41 34.75
C LEU A 551 16.89 11.17 35.63
N TYR A 552 16.86 11.37 36.95
CA TYR A 552 16.84 10.27 37.93
C TYR A 552 16.17 10.71 39.23
N ASP A 553 15.71 9.73 40.02
CA ASP A 553 15.20 9.97 41.37
C ASP A 553 16.37 9.90 42.38
N ALA A 554 16.69 11.03 43.01
CA ALA A 554 17.81 11.11 43.95
C ALA A 554 17.59 10.29 45.24
N ALA A 555 16.35 9.88 45.55
CA ALA A 555 16.06 9.02 46.69
C ALA A 555 16.38 7.55 46.43
N ASP A 556 16.38 7.12 45.16
CA ASP A 556 16.56 5.74 44.74
C ASP A 556 18.00 5.38 44.34
N VAL A 557 18.90 6.36 44.30
CA VAL A 557 20.33 6.14 44.06
C VAL A 557 20.91 5.16 45.08
N ALA A 558 21.69 4.18 44.61
CA ALA A 558 22.24 3.05 45.37
C ALA A 558 21.17 2.13 45.99
N THR A 559 20.00 2.02 45.36
CA THR A 559 18.94 1.06 45.71
C THR A 559 18.62 0.13 44.54
N ASP A 560 17.81 -0.91 44.77
CA ASP A 560 17.38 -1.83 43.71
C ASP A 560 16.42 -1.16 42.68
N SER A 561 15.95 0.06 42.96
CA SER A 561 15.10 0.87 42.06
C SER A 561 15.89 1.98 41.35
N GLU A 562 17.22 1.99 41.49
CA GLU A 562 18.07 2.97 40.82
C GLU A 562 17.86 2.90 39.31
N THR A 563 17.50 4.02 38.71
CA THR A 563 17.39 4.14 37.25
C THR A 563 17.78 5.54 36.81
N GLU A 564 18.39 5.62 35.63
CA GLU A 564 18.82 6.87 35.03
C GLU A 564 18.35 6.94 33.58
N LEU A 565 17.67 8.02 33.21
CA LEU A 565 17.32 8.33 31.82
C LEU A 565 18.26 9.41 31.28
N THR A 566 19.08 9.06 30.29
CA THR A 566 20.01 9.98 29.63
C THR A 566 19.69 10.15 28.16
N GLY A 567 20.03 11.30 27.57
CA GLY A 567 19.96 11.47 26.11
C GLY A 567 19.67 12.88 25.62
N ILE A 568 18.97 12.95 24.47
CA ILE A 568 18.58 14.17 23.77
C ILE A 568 17.06 14.27 23.70
N LEU A 569 16.50 15.42 24.05
CA LEU A 569 15.11 15.79 23.82
C LEU A 569 15.04 17.10 23.01
N THR A 570 14.22 17.10 21.96
CA THR A 570 13.84 18.31 21.23
C THR A 570 12.32 18.39 21.14
N LEU A 571 11.76 19.56 21.41
CA LEU A 571 10.34 19.85 21.25
C LEU A 571 10.19 21.20 20.54
N SER A 572 9.63 21.18 19.34
CA SER A 572 9.48 22.33 18.46
C SER A 572 8.03 22.80 18.41
N TYR A 573 7.85 24.12 18.50
CA TYR A 573 6.56 24.80 18.41
C TYR A 573 6.57 25.82 17.29
N ILE A 574 5.52 25.85 16.47
CA ILE A 574 5.34 26.83 15.40
C ILE A 574 4.08 27.66 15.63
N GLY A 575 4.17 28.97 15.42
CA GLY A 575 3.11 29.90 15.72
C GLY A 575 2.22 30.25 14.53
N VAL A 576 0.91 30.12 14.70
CA VAL A 576 -0.12 30.44 13.71
C VAL A 576 -0.87 31.71 14.12
N LEU A 577 -1.08 32.61 13.16
CA LEU A 577 -1.82 33.86 13.38
C LEU A 577 -3.33 33.62 13.40
N ASP A 578 -4.04 34.38 14.25
CA ASP A 578 -5.49 34.34 14.31
C ASP A 578 -6.12 34.65 12.93
N PRO A 579 -6.90 33.72 12.35
CA PRO A 579 -7.58 33.94 11.07
C PRO A 579 -8.62 35.06 11.12
N ALA A 580 -9.15 35.41 12.30
CA ALA A 580 -10.05 36.55 12.48
C ALA A 580 -9.33 37.91 12.49
N GLY A 581 -7.99 37.92 12.45
CA GLY A 581 -7.18 39.12 12.28
C GLY A 581 -6.91 39.92 13.56
N SER A 582 -7.05 39.31 14.76
CA SER A 582 -6.67 39.96 16.02
C SER A 582 -5.16 40.25 16.14
N GLY A 583 -4.34 39.54 15.36
CA GLY A 583 -2.87 39.58 15.46
C GLY A 583 -2.32 38.79 16.66
N GLU A 584 -3.17 38.06 17.38
CA GLU A 584 -2.74 37.03 18.32
C GLU A 584 -2.07 35.89 17.55
N ARG A 585 -0.95 35.38 18.06
CA ARG A 585 -0.30 34.16 17.57
C ARG A 585 -0.42 33.09 18.64
N ARG A 586 -0.73 31.86 18.21
CA ARG A 586 -0.78 30.68 19.08
C ARG A 586 0.06 29.56 18.50
N PHE A 587 0.61 28.71 19.34
CA PHE A 587 1.70 27.82 18.98
C PHE A 587 1.25 26.36 19.00
N ASN A 588 1.42 25.67 17.87
CA ASN A 588 1.21 24.24 17.75
C ASN A 588 2.52 23.49 17.95
N ILE A 589 2.45 22.25 18.43
CA ILE A 589 3.61 21.35 18.43
C ILE A 589 3.84 20.91 16.98
N GLU A 590 5.02 21.23 16.46
CA GLU A 590 5.45 20.81 15.13
C GLU A 590 6.10 19.43 15.20
N GLU A 591 7.03 19.24 16.12
CA GLU A 591 7.86 18.04 16.21
C GLU A 591 8.33 17.78 17.64
N VAL A 592 8.42 16.50 18.00
CA VAL A 592 8.99 16.02 19.25
C VAL A 592 9.94 14.87 18.95
N VAL A 593 11.18 14.97 19.42
CA VAL A 593 12.20 13.93 19.27
C VAL A 593 12.83 13.65 20.63
N LEU A 594 12.79 12.40 21.06
CA LEU A 594 13.51 11.87 22.22
C LEU A 594 14.43 10.76 21.71
N ASN A 595 15.72 10.87 21.96
CA ASN A 595 16.67 9.78 21.78
C ASN A 595 17.36 9.56 23.12
N SER A 596 17.11 8.41 23.74
CA SER A 596 17.47 8.22 25.14
C SER A 596 17.89 6.79 25.46
N ARG A 597 18.58 6.66 26.58
CA ARG A 597 19.01 5.40 27.19
C ARG A 597 18.54 5.40 28.64
N ILE A 598 17.98 4.27 29.07
CA ILE A 598 17.64 3.98 30.47
C ILE A 598 18.66 2.98 30.99
N SER A 599 19.32 3.33 32.08
CA SER A 599 20.27 2.47 32.81
C SER A 599 19.75 2.13 34.21
N ASP A 600 20.24 1.05 34.79
CA ASP A 600 20.00 0.65 36.19
C ASP A 600 21.05 1.20 37.19
N VAL A 601 21.98 2.04 36.73
CA VAL A 601 22.98 2.74 37.56
C VAL A 601 23.14 4.18 37.10
N VAL A 602 23.29 5.12 38.05
CA VAL A 602 23.55 6.55 37.80
C VAL A 602 25.06 6.83 37.72
N GLU A 603 25.51 7.69 36.79
CA GLU A 603 26.90 8.19 36.63
C GLU A 603 28.00 7.11 36.36
N ASP A 604 27.72 6.11 35.52
CA ASP A 604 28.60 4.96 35.23
C ASP A 604 29.20 5.00 33.80
N GLU A 605 30.48 4.63 33.61
CA GLU A 605 31.11 4.45 32.28
C GLU A 605 30.60 3.19 31.56
N SER A 606 29.28 2.98 31.46
CA SER A 606 28.56 1.88 30.79
C SER A 606 28.94 0.41 31.11
N ASP A 607 30.06 0.15 31.80
CA ASP A 607 30.69 -1.16 31.98
C ASP A 607 30.05 -1.97 33.13
N ASN A 608 29.24 -1.35 34.01
CA ASN A 608 28.53 -2.06 35.09
C ASN A 608 27.01 -2.13 34.91
N ASP A 609 26.47 -1.51 33.85
CA ASP A 609 25.04 -1.51 33.57
C ASP A 609 24.59 -2.92 33.18
N LYS A 610 23.62 -3.46 33.90
CA LYS A 610 23.13 -4.84 33.69
C LYS A 610 21.86 -4.87 32.87
N ASN A 611 21.01 -3.88 33.06
CA ASN A 611 19.76 -3.74 32.32
C ASN A 611 19.75 -2.40 31.61
N ILE A 612 19.67 -2.44 30.28
CA ILE A 612 19.71 -1.26 29.43
C ILE A 612 18.48 -1.25 28.54
N ALA A 613 17.82 -0.10 28.43
CA ALA A 613 16.82 0.13 27.40
C ALA A 613 17.15 1.39 26.61
N SER A 614 17.36 1.25 25.31
CA SER A 614 17.45 2.39 24.39
C SER A 614 16.04 2.71 23.90
N LEU A 615 15.65 3.99 23.93
CA LEU A 615 14.35 4.47 23.50
C LEU A 615 14.52 5.67 22.56
N PHE A 616 14.02 5.52 21.34
CA PHE A 616 13.84 6.59 20.38
C PHE A 616 12.35 6.84 20.16
N VAL A 617 11.93 8.11 20.25
CA VAL A 617 10.59 8.55 19.90
C VAL A 617 10.70 9.77 19.02
N SER A 618 10.07 9.74 17.86
CA SER A 618 9.91 10.91 17.00
C SER A 618 8.45 11.05 16.65
N ALA A 619 7.88 12.24 16.78
CA ALA A 619 6.49 12.50 16.39
C ALA A 619 6.36 13.90 15.78
N LYS A 620 5.62 14.02 14.69
CA LYS A 620 5.48 15.27 13.93
C LYS A 620 4.04 15.53 13.50
N SER A 621 3.67 16.82 13.43
CA SER A 621 2.47 17.32 12.77
C SER A 621 2.83 17.95 11.42
N ASN A 622 2.18 17.49 10.35
CA ASN A 622 2.32 18.06 9.01
C ASN A 622 1.46 19.32 8.81
N GLN A 623 0.57 19.64 9.75
CA GLN A 623 -0.41 20.74 9.64
C GLN A 623 -0.18 21.83 10.70
N ALA A 624 0.93 21.76 11.44
CA ALA A 624 1.19 22.62 12.60
C ALA A 624 1.19 24.12 12.28
N ASP A 625 1.53 24.52 11.06
CA ASP A 625 1.54 25.92 10.61
C ASP A 625 0.21 26.39 10.01
N ALA A 626 -0.74 25.48 9.78
CA ALA A 626 -1.95 25.73 9.02
C ALA A 626 -3.23 25.93 9.87
N PHE A 627 -3.28 25.40 11.10
CA PHE A 627 -4.47 25.53 11.96
C PHE A 627 -4.24 26.40 13.19
N TYR A 628 -5.26 27.16 13.59
CA TYR A 628 -5.20 28.01 14.77
C TYR A 628 -5.72 27.26 16.01
N PRO A 629 -4.87 26.97 17.02
CA PRO A 629 -5.29 26.17 18.19
C PRO A 629 -6.20 26.96 19.14
N GLU A 630 -7.00 26.24 19.94
CA GLU A 630 -7.90 26.84 20.95
C GLU A 630 -7.16 27.54 22.11
N THR A 631 -5.93 27.12 22.40
CA THR A 631 -5.10 27.65 23.47
C THR A 631 -3.80 28.23 22.92
N SER A 632 -3.16 29.14 23.67
CA SER A 632 -1.95 29.84 23.20
C SER A 632 -0.77 28.92 22.92
N PHE A 633 -0.67 27.79 23.62
CA PHE A 633 0.29 26.72 23.37
C PHE A 633 -0.47 25.40 23.39
N ALA A 634 -0.39 24.64 22.30
CA ALA A 634 -0.96 23.31 22.25
C ALA A 634 -0.32 22.42 23.31
N SER A 635 -1.14 21.68 24.05
CA SER A 635 -0.67 20.64 24.95
C SER A 635 -0.28 19.40 24.16
N PHE A 636 0.62 18.57 24.69
CA PHE A 636 0.96 17.30 24.07
C PHE A 636 -0.22 16.32 24.07
N ASN A 637 -1.16 16.37 25.03
CA ASN A 637 -2.38 15.55 24.93
C ASN A 637 -3.24 15.98 23.73
N SER A 638 -3.41 17.28 23.50
CA SER A 638 -4.08 17.80 22.30
C SER A 638 -3.28 17.58 21.01
N PHE A 639 -2.01 17.17 21.10
CA PHE A 639 -1.24 16.75 19.93
C PHE A 639 -1.65 15.35 19.48
N PHE A 640 -2.07 14.44 20.37
CA PHE A 640 -2.60 13.13 19.96
C PHE A 640 -4.13 13.09 19.82
N ASP A 641 -4.85 14.03 20.45
CA ASP A 641 -6.30 14.12 20.32
C ASP A 641 -6.70 15.08 19.19
N SER A 642 -7.54 14.62 18.27
CA SER A 642 -8.16 15.45 17.20
C SER A 642 -9.13 16.53 17.71
N SER A 643 -9.26 16.68 19.03
CA SER A 643 -10.39 17.34 19.71
C SER A 643 -10.38 18.87 19.70
N GLY A 644 -9.41 19.52 19.04
CA GLY A 644 -9.13 20.94 19.23
C GLY A 644 -9.73 21.92 18.22
N VAL A 645 -10.39 21.48 17.14
CA VAL A 645 -11.03 22.42 16.18
C VAL A 645 -12.47 22.00 15.90
N SER A 646 -13.42 22.73 16.49
CA SER A 646 -14.84 22.59 16.17
C SER A 646 -15.08 22.96 14.70
N GLY A 647 -15.22 21.98 13.79
CA GLY A 647 -15.63 22.26 12.41
C GLY A 647 -15.18 21.27 11.33
N LEU A 648 -14.16 20.43 11.57
CA LEU A 648 -13.66 19.47 10.57
C LEU A 648 -14.41 18.13 10.64
N THR A 649 -15.73 18.19 10.40
CA THR A 649 -16.57 16.99 10.34
C THR A 649 -16.63 16.48 8.91
N LYS A 650 -16.28 15.21 8.68
CA LYS A 650 -16.49 14.53 7.38
C LYS A 650 -17.93 14.74 6.92
N GLY A 651 -18.12 15.12 5.65
CA GLY A 651 -19.41 15.46 5.06
C GLY A 651 -19.84 16.93 5.19
N SER A 652 -19.05 17.79 5.84
CA SER A 652 -19.34 19.23 5.87
C SER A 652 -19.16 19.87 4.49
N ILE A 653 -20.03 20.82 4.12
CA ILE A 653 -20.02 21.46 2.81
C ILE A 653 -19.42 22.86 2.93
N GLU A 654 -18.42 23.15 2.10
CA GLU A 654 -17.86 24.48 1.90
C GLU A 654 -18.38 25.03 0.56
N THR A 655 -19.18 26.11 0.63
CA THR A 655 -19.79 26.71 -0.56
C THR A 655 -18.76 27.44 -1.41
N GLY A 656 -18.78 27.20 -2.73
CA GLY A 656 -17.88 27.85 -3.69
C GLY A 656 -16.40 27.58 -3.42
N LEU A 657 -16.08 26.38 -2.93
CA LEU A 657 -14.71 25.96 -2.66
C LEU A 657 -13.85 26.03 -3.92
N VAL A 658 -14.36 25.54 -5.05
CA VAL A 658 -13.62 25.50 -6.32
C VAL A 658 -14.24 26.43 -7.32
N SER A 659 -13.40 27.07 -8.14
CA SER A 659 -13.84 27.75 -9.36
C SER A 659 -12.96 27.35 -10.54
N TYR A 660 -13.54 27.18 -11.73
CA TYR A 660 -12.79 26.73 -12.91
C TYR A 660 -13.33 27.32 -14.22
N ARG A 661 -12.48 27.34 -15.26
CA ARG A 661 -12.84 27.70 -16.65
C ARG A 661 -11.75 27.32 -17.64
N THR A 662 -12.10 27.27 -18.92
CA THR A 662 -11.16 27.20 -20.03
C THR A 662 -10.96 28.55 -20.71
N GLY A 663 -9.86 28.68 -21.43
CA GLY A 663 -9.60 29.85 -22.27
C GLY A 663 -8.43 29.66 -23.23
N VAL A 664 -8.12 30.73 -23.95
CA VAL A 664 -7.01 30.77 -24.92
C VAL A 664 -6.15 31.99 -24.65
N GLU A 665 -4.84 31.81 -24.69
CA GLU A 665 -3.85 32.89 -24.64
C GLU A 665 -2.85 32.81 -25.79
N THR A 666 -2.11 33.89 -26.03
CA THR A 666 -1.06 33.93 -27.05
C THR A 666 0.30 33.98 -26.37
N ILE A 667 1.11 32.94 -26.55
CA ILE A 667 2.48 32.84 -26.01
C ILE A 667 3.43 32.64 -27.18
N ASN A 668 4.39 33.54 -27.36
CA ASN A 668 5.37 33.49 -28.46
C ASN A 668 4.70 33.26 -29.84
N GLU A 669 3.63 34.01 -30.12
CA GLU A 669 2.84 33.93 -31.36
C GLU A 669 2.07 32.61 -31.57
N ARG A 670 2.07 31.70 -30.58
CA ARG A 670 1.28 30.47 -30.60
C ARG A 670 -0.01 30.63 -29.80
N SER A 671 -1.10 30.07 -30.33
CA SER A 671 -2.38 29.97 -29.62
C SER A 671 -2.32 28.82 -28.62
N VAL A 672 -2.33 29.12 -27.33
CA VAL A 672 -2.22 28.14 -26.24
C VAL A 672 -3.57 28.07 -25.53
N GLU A 673 -4.13 26.87 -25.46
CA GLU A 673 -5.35 26.60 -24.70
C GLU A 673 -4.99 26.36 -23.24
N TYR A 674 -5.88 26.72 -22.32
CA TYR A 674 -5.64 26.51 -20.91
C TYR A 674 -6.90 26.13 -20.15
N PHE A 675 -6.68 25.44 -19.03
CA PHE A 675 -7.65 25.17 -17.98
C PHE A 675 -7.18 25.86 -16.69
N GLU A 676 -8.02 26.72 -16.12
CA GLU A 676 -7.77 27.34 -14.82
C GLU A 676 -8.59 26.67 -13.74
N TYR A 677 -7.95 26.42 -12.61
CA TYR A 677 -8.55 25.77 -11.44
C TYR A 677 -8.14 26.55 -10.18
N PHE A 678 -9.13 27.03 -9.42
CA PHE A 678 -8.94 27.87 -8.25
C PHE A 678 -9.55 27.18 -7.03
N ILE A 679 -8.77 26.99 -5.97
CA ILE A 679 -9.21 26.48 -4.69
C ILE A 679 -9.29 27.65 -3.70
N ASN A 680 -10.44 27.87 -3.10
CA ASN A 680 -10.62 28.91 -2.08
C ASN A 680 -9.90 28.51 -0.80
N GLY A 681 -8.88 29.28 -0.41
CA GLY A 681 -8.02 28.95 0.72
C GLY A 681 -6.90 27.97 0.37
N GLY A 682 -6.72 27.62 -0.90
CA GLY A 682 -5.64 26.76 -1.38
C GLY A 682 -5.01 27.29 -2.67
N ASP A 683 -4.59 26.38 -3.53
CA ASP A 683 -3.86 26.69 -4.76
C ASP A 683 -4.71 27.30 -5.88
N ALA A 684 -4.05 28.07 -6.73
CA ALA A 684 -4.60 28.59 -7.97
C ALA A 684 -3.68 28.22 -9.12
N LEU A 685 -4.17 27.40 -10.05
CA LEU A 685 -3.38 26.76 -11.09
C LEU A 685 -3.94 27.06 -12.48
N ARG A 686 -3.04 27.13 -13.46
CA ARG A 686 -3.35 27.13 -14.89
C ARG A 686 -2.54 26.04 -15.59
N TYR A 687 -3.25 25.10 -16.20
CA TYR A 687 -2.69 24.08 -17.08
C TYR A 687 -2.73 24.60 -18.51
N ARG A 688 -1.59 24.62 -19.18
CA ARG A 688 -1.45 25.13 -20.56
C ARG A 688 -1.14 24.00 -21.52
N PHE A 689 -1.85 23.98 -22.63
CA PHE A 689 -1.77 22.97 -23.67
C PHE A 689 -1.34 23.64 -24.98
N TYR A 690 -0.09 23.39 -25.38
CA TYR A 690 0.50 23.97 -26.59
C TYR A 690 0.01 23.24 -27.85
N PRO A 691 -0.06 23.91 -29.02
CA PRO A 691 -0.49 23.28 -30.27
C PRO A 691 0.29 22.00 -30.64
N THR A 692 -0.39 21.06 -31.29
CA THR A 692 0.22 19.87 -31.90
C THR A 692 1.33 20.25 -32.88
N VAL A 693 2.44 19.52 -32.82
CA VAL A 693 3.59 19.62 -33.72
C VAL A 693 3.95 18.22 -34.17
N MET A 694 4.11 18.02 -35.48
CA MET A 694 4.66 16.79 -36.04
C MET A 694 6.18 16.78 -35.85
N ARG A 695 6.74 15.70 -35.31
CA ARG A 695 8.20 15.55 -35.07
C ARG A 695 8.68 14.21 -35.64
N GLU A 696 9.91 14.17 -36.14
CA GLU A 696 10.55 12.92 -36.56
C GLU A 696 10.79 12.03 -35.34
N ASP A 697 10.37 10.77 -35.42
CA ASP A 697 10.58 9.78 -34.37
C ASP A 697 11.98 9.17 -34.43
N THR A 698 12.99 9.93 -34.01
CA THR A 698 14.40 9.49 -34.23
C THR A 698 14.89 8.40 -33.28
N THR A 699 14.09 8.00 -32.30
CA THR A 699 14.51 7.11 -31.20
C THR A 699 13.46 6.09 -30.79
N ASP A 700 12.43 5.83 -31.61
CA ASP A 700 11.37 4.87 -31.30
C ASP A 700 10.65 5.25 -30.00
N ILE A 701 10.21 6.51 -29.90
CA ILE A 701 9.68 7.09 -28.65
C ILE A 701 8.33 6.48 -28.28
N ASP A 702 7.55 6.08 -29.28
CA ASP A 702 6.29 5.35 -29.16
C ASP A 702 6.45 3.82 -29.20
N ALA A 703 7.68 3.33 -29.37
CA ALA A 703 8.06 1.93 -29.24
C ALA A 703 7.36 1.01 -30.26
N ASP A 704 7.23 1.47 -31.50
CA ASP A 704 6.65 0.75 -32.62
C ASP A 704 7.66 0.21 -33.64
N ASP A 705 8.96 0.37 -33.36
CA ASP A 705 10.10 0.01 -34.21
C ASP A 705 10.19 0.82 -35.53
N ASP A 706 9.39 1.87 -35.76
CA ASP A 706 9.46 2.77 -36.93
C ASP A 706 10.08 4.14 -36.63
N ILE A 707 11.40 4.18 -36.67
CA ILE A 707 12.17 5.41 -36.45
C ILE A 707 12.19 6.42 -37.63
N GLU A 708 11.45 6.16 -38.71
CA GLU A 708 11.41 7.02 -39.91
C GLU A 708 10.11 7.83 -40.03
N GLU A 709 9.18 7.68 -39.10
CA GLU A 709 7.88 8.34 -39.16
C GLU A 709 7.79 9.70 -38.44
N MET A 710 6.64 10.35 -38.63
CA MET A 710 6.34 11.67 -38.07
C MET A 710 5.23 11.50 -37.05
N ILE A 711 5.58 11.60 -35.77
CA ILE A 711 4.62 11.49 -34.67
C ILE A 711 4.00 12.84 -34.32
N ALA A 712 2.70 12.83 -34.07
CA ALA A 712 2.00 13.97 -33.49
C ALA A 712 2.40 14.10 -32.02
N THR A 713 2.79 15.30 -31.59
CA THR A 713 3.15 15.57 -30.20
C THR A 713 2.72 16.96 -29.77
N PHE A 714 2.37 17.14 -28.51
CA PHE A 714 2.12 18.45 -27.93
C PHE A 714 2.88 18.63 -26.61
N ASP A 715 3.12 19.89 -26.24
CA ASP A 715 3.75 20.19 -24.95
C ASP A 715 2.67 20.67 -23.97
N TYR A 716 2.78 20.33 -22.68
CA TYR A 716 1.96 20.88 -21.61
C TYR A 716 2.81 21.46 -20.48
N GLU A 717 2.29 22.43 -19.74
CA GLU A 717 2.92 22.95 -18.51
C GLU A 717 1.86 23.34 -17.47
N GLU A 718 2.20 23.16 -16.20
CA GLU A 718 1.42 23.66 -15.07
C GLU A 718 2.02 24.98 -14.58
N CYS A 719 1.16 25.96 -14.31
CA CYS A 719 1.54 27.29 -13.84
C CYS A 719 0.77 27.70 -12.58
N THR A 720 1.47 28.20 -11.57
CA THR A 720 0.86 28.83 -10.40
C THR A 720 0.36 30.23 -10.75
N LEU A 721 -0.80 30.60 -10.23
CA LEU A 721 -1.47 31.88 -10.44
C LEU A 721 -1.42 32.77 -9.19
N SER A 722 -1.44 34.08 -9.42
CA SER A 722 -1.60 35.12 -8.40
C SER A 722 -2.66 36.13 -8.82
N GLY A 723 -3.31 36.81 -7.87
CA GLY A 723 -4.32 37.86 -8.17
C GLY A 723 -5.80 37.43 -8.10
N GLY A 724 -6.09 36.21 -7.63
CA GLY A 724 -7.45 35.68 -7.47
C GLY A 724 -8.17 35.35 -8.78
N SER A 725 -9.34 34.71 -8.72
CA SER A 725 -10.05 34.18 -9.89
C SER A 725 -10.58 35.24 -10.87
N SER A 726 -10.71 36.50 -10.42
CA SER A 726 -11.21 37.61 -11.24
C SER A 726 -10.15 38.25 -12.14
N ALA A 727 -8.86 38.17 -11.76
CA ALA A 727 -7.74 38.73 -12.51
C ALA A 727 -6.45 37.90 -12.32
N PRO A 728 -6.45 36.61 -12.73
CA PRO A 728 -5.31 35.74 -12.51
C PRO A 728 -4.12 36.15 -13.37
N THR A 729 -2.94 36.09 -12.78
CA THR A 729 -1.65 36.35 -13.41
C THR A 729 -0.69 35.22 -13.10
N VAL A 730 -0.02 34.71 -14.12
CA VAL A 730 0.94 33.61 -13.99
C VAL A 730 2.17 34.09 -13.22
N SER A 731 2.47 33.44 -12.10
CA SER A 731 3.63 33.76 -11.26
C SER A 731 4.85 32.92 -11.65
N LYS A 732 4.67 31.60 -11.81
CA LYS A 732 5.71 30.61 -12.14
C LYS A 732 5.08 29.44 -12.89
N CYS A 733 5.84 28.81 -13.78
CA CYS A 733 5.46 27.57 -14.45
C CYS A 733 6.52 26.48 -14.22
N GLN A 734 6.07 25.23 -14.20
CA GLN A 734 6.94 24.05 -14.22
C GLN A 734 7.58 23.86 -15.60
N PRO A 735 8.65 23.04 -15.72
CA PRO A 735 9.18 22.64 -17.02
C PRO A 735 8.09 22.02 -17.90
N LYS A 736 8.16 22.31 -19.20
CA LYS A 736 7.25 21.71 -20.18
C LYS A 736 7.48 20.21 -20.25
N GLN A 737 6.40 19.46 -20.22
CA GLN A 737 6.40 18.04 -20.53
C GLN A 737 5.84 17.83 -21.94
N ARG A 738 6.35 16.82 -22.64
CA ARG A 738 5.90 16.46 -23.99
C ARG A 738 5.08 15.20 -23.91
N LEU A 739 3.94 15.22 -24.57
CA LEU A 739 3.04 14.07 -24.72
C LEU A 739 2.92 13.72 -26.20
N ASN A 740 2.76 12.43 -26.47
CA ASN A 740 2.47 11.89 -27.79
C ASN A 740 0.97 12.02 -28.07
N GLY A 741 0.60 12.18 -29.35
CA GLY A 741 -0.76 12.38 -29.80
C GLY A 741 -1.11 13.82 -30.19
N GLU A 742 -2.36 13.99 -30.64
CA GLU A 742 -2.92 15.30 -30.95
C GLU A 742 -3.41 16.02 -29.69
N ARG A 743 -3.27 17.35 -29.67
CA ARG A 743 -3.74 18.17 -28.56
C ARG A 743 -5.28 18.22 -28.51
N ASP A 744 -5.84 17.68 -27.43
CA ASP A 744 -7.24 17.86 -27.02
C ASP A 744 -7.32 18.30 -25.54
N LEU A 745 -7.81 19.53 -25.30
CA LEU A 745 -7.97 20.08 -23.96
C LEU A 745 -9.01 19.32 -23.12
N GLN A 746 -10.13 18.91 -23.74
CA GLN A 746 -11.21 18.20 -23.04
C GLN A 746 -10.72 16.81 -22.62
N ALA A 747 -10.08 16.08 -23.54
CA ALA A 747 -9.56 14.75 -23.27
C ALA A 747 -8.48 14.79 -22.17
N ALA A 748 -7.48 15.68 -22.29
CA ALA A 748 -6.41 15.78 -21.31
C ALA A 748 -6.89 16.20 -19.90
N VAL A 749 -7.90 17.09 -19.81
CA VAL A 749 -8.51 17.45 -18.52
C VAL A 749 -9.36 16.30 -17.97
N ASN A 750 -10.01 15.51 -18.84
CA ASN A 750 -10.77 14.33 -18.44
C ASN A 750 -9.85 13.25 -17.83
N GLU A 751 -8.72 12.93 -18.48
CA GLU A 751 -7.74 11.96 -17.95
C GLU A 751 -7.22 12.36 -16.56
N LEU A 752 -6.88 13.64 -16.38
CA LEU A 752 -6.46 14.18 -15.08
C LEU A 752 -7.59 14.17 -14.04
N TRP A 753 -8.84 14.40 -14.47
CA TRP A 753 -10.00 14.30 -13.59
C TRP A 753 -10.28 12.85 -13.16
N GLU A 754 -10.15 11.89 -14.08
CA GLU A 754 -10.25 10.47 -13.77
C GLU A 754 -9.18 10.07 -12.74
N LEU A 755 -7.97 10.65 -12.82
CA LEU A 755 -6.90 10.55 -11.80
C LEU A 755 -7.22 11.22 -10.46
N GLY A 756 -8.34 11.91 -10.33
CA GLY A 756 -8.76 12.58 -9.11
C GLY A 756 -8.15 13.98 -8.92
N VAL A 757 -7.31 14.47 -9.84
CA VAL A 757 -6.57 15.74 -9.72
C VAL A 757 -7.50 16.93 -9.49
N PHE A 758 -8.66 16.94 -10.16
CA PHE A 758 -9.63 18.04 -10.06
C PHE A 758 -10.81 17.76 -9.14
N SER A 759 -11.04 16.50 -8.75
CA SER A 759 -12.17 16.14 -7.89
C SER A 759 -11.81 16.11 -6.41
N ARG A 760 -10.51 16.05 -6.07
CA ARG A 760 -10.02 15.93 -4.68
C ARG A 760 -9.11 17.10 -4.25
N PRO A 761 -9.58 18.36 -4.25
CA PRO A 761 -8.76 19.49 -3.80
C PRO A 761 -8.40 19.39 -2.31
N GLU A 762 -7.13 19.56 -1.99
CA GLU A 762 -6.63 19.69 -0.62
C GLU A 762 -6.64 21.15 -0.17
N VAL A 763 -7.01 21.38 1.09
CA VAL A 763 -6.98 22.69 1.74
C VAL A 763 -6.21 22.57 3.05
N ASP A 764 -5.09 23.28 3.16
CA ASP A 764 -4.24 23.32 4.34
C ASP A 764 -5.05 23.59 5.62
N GLY A 765 -4.77 22.81 6.68
CA GLY A 765 -5.46 22.89 7.96
C GLY A 765 -6.92 22.46 7.96
N LYS A 766 -7.47 21.99 6.82
CA LYS A 766 -8.83 21.45 6.73
C LYS A 766 -8.88 20.00 6.23
N GLY A 767 -8.09 19.66 5.22
CA GLY A 767 -8.00 18.33 4.62
C GLY A 767 -8.48 18.30 3.17
N VAL A 768 -8.85 17.12 2.70
CA VAL A 768 -9.27 16.88 1.31
C VAL A 768 -10.78 16.99 1.18
N TYR A 769 -11.22 17.81 0.24
CA TYR A 769 -12.61 17.91 -0.16
C TYR A 769 -12.87 17.10 -1.41
N PHE A 770 -14.11 16.70 -1.62
CA PHE A 770 -14.59 16.18 -2.90
C PHE A 770 -15.45 17.25 -3.59
N VAL A 771 -15.20 17.49 -4.88
CA VAL A 771 -16.01 18.39 -5.72
C VAL A 771 -16.64 17.62 -6.88
N GLU A 772 -17.95 17.78 -7.04
CA GLU A 772 -18.72 17.12 -8.09
C GLU A 772 -18.66 17.94 -9.39
N LEU A 773 -17.76 17.60 -10.30
CA LEU A 773 -17.74 18.21 -11.64
C LEU A 773 -18.92 17.69 -12.49
N PRO A 774 -19.48 18.48 -13.41
CA PRO A 774 -20.51 17.98 -14.33
C PRO A 774 -19.99 16.85 -15.21
N VAL A 775 -20.74 15.73 -15.29
CA VAL A 775 -20.36 14.52 -16.04
C VAL A 775 -21.51 13.99 -16.90
N VAL A 776 -21.15 13.21 -17.92
CA VAL A 776 -22.06 12.41 -18.76
C VAL A 776 -21.58 10.95 -18.82
N SER A 777 -22.48 10.01 -19.07
CA SER A 777 -22.10 8.60 -19.25
C SER A 777 -21.68 8.33 -20.69
N ASP A 778 -20.55 7.64 -20.86
CA ASP A 778 -20.15 7.05 -22.13
C ASP A 778 -20.98 5.79 -22.44
N THR A 779 -20.69 5.15 -23.58
CA THR A 779 -21.36 3.92 -24.05
C THR A 779 -21.06 2.69 -23.19
N ASN A 780 -20.02 2.74 -22.37
CA ASN A 780 -19.52 1.65 -21.53
C ASN A 780 -19.93 1.80 -20.06
N GLY A 781 -20.75 2.83 -19.76
CA GLY A 781 -21.22 3.14 -18.41
C GLY A 781 -20.20 3.90 -17.54
N CYS A 782 -19.11 4.41 -18.13
CA CYS A 782 -18.13 5.26 -17.46
C CYS A 782 -18.57 6.72 -17.53
N LEU A 783 -18.31 7.47 -16.47
CA LEU A 783 -18.55 8.90 -16.38
C LEU A 783 -17.36 9.63 -16.98
N ILE A 784 -17.62 10.56 -17.89
CA ILE A 784 -16.64 11.50 -18.44
C ILE A 784 -17.10 12.93 -18.15
N LEU A 785 -16.18 13.89 -18.10
CA LEU A 785 -16.51 15.30 -17.92
C LEU A 785 -17.43 15.82 -19.05
N ASP A 786 -18.46 16.58 -18.68
CA ASP A 786 -19.24 17.36 -19.64
C ASP A 786 -18.37 18.48 -20.26
N THR A 787 -18.91 19.17 -21.26
CA THR A 787 -18.22 20.22 -22.01
C THR A 787 -17.67 21.29 -21.06
N LEU A 788 -16.34 21.47 -21.06
CA LEU A 788 -15.68 22.42 -20.18
C LEU A 788 -16.09 23.88 -20.48
N PRO A 789 -16.48 24.67 -19.45
CA PRO A 789 -17.03 26.00 -19.64
C PRO A 789 -15.95 27.06 -19.87
N THR A 790 -16.22 28.01 -20.77
CA THR A 790 -15.35 29.19 -20.96
C THR A 790 -15.64 30.33 -19.97
N SER A 791 -16.79 30.28 -19.28
CA SER A 791 -17.12 31.19 -18.17
C SER A 791 -16.74 30.56 -16.85
N LEU A 792 -16.36 31.39 -15.87
CA LEU A 792 -16.02 30.92 -14.53
C LEU A 792 -17.25 30.27 -13.89
N GLN A 793 -17.14 28.97 -13.59
CA GLN A 793 -18.10 28.22 -12.81
C GLN A 793 -17.58 28.02 -11.38
N GLN A 794 -18.48 27.84 -10.43
CA GLN A 794 -18.14 27.55 -9.04
C GLN A 794 -18.78 26.22 -8.61
N LEU A 795 -18.05 25.47 -7.79
CA LEU A 795 -18.49 24.22 -7.21
C LEU A 795 -18.33 24.27 -5.69
N ASP A 796 -19.28 23.68 -5.00
CA ASP A 796 -19.20 23.42 -3.58
C ASP A 796 -18.30 22.20 -3.34
N GLY A 797 -17.59 22.18 -2.22
CA GLY A 797 -16.77 21.04 -1.80
C GLY A 797 -17.36 20.37 -0.58
N THR A 798 -17.39 19.03 -0.57
CA THR A 798 -17.77 18.23 0.59
C THR A 798 -16.52 17.67 1.26
N LEU A 799 -16.28 17.96 2.54
CA LEU A 799 -15.09 17.49 3.25
C LEU A 799 -15.09 15.96 3.30
N TYR A 800 -14.11 15.34 2.63
CA TYR A 800 -14.04 13.91 2.40
C TYR A 800 -13.02 13.24 3.34
N LEU A 801 -11.82 13.81 3.45
CA LEU A 801 -10.79 13.41 4.42
C LEU A 801 -10.42 14.62 5.30
N PRO A 802 -10.94 14.70 6.53
CA PRO A 802 -10.52 15.73 7.47
C PRO A 802 -9.02 15.63 7.76
N ALA A 803 -8.32 16.77 7.76
CA ALA A 803 -6.90 16.82 8.11
C ALA A 803 -6.68 16.35 9.55
N GLN A 804 -5.62 15.57 9.74
CA GLN A 804 -5.14 15.26 11.08
C GLN A 804 -4.25 16.42 11.56
N LEU A 805 -4.81 17.25 12.44
CA LEU A 805 -4.17 18.51 12.85
C LEU A 805 -2.99 18.32 13.80
N GLY A 806 -3.12 17.38 14.75
CA GLY A 806 -2.05 17.06 15.69
C GLY A 806 -1.06 16.07 15.07
N PHE A 807 -0.98 14.92 15.68
CA PHE A 807 -0.08 13.84 15.36
C PHE A 807 -0.32 13.30 13.94
N SER A 808 0.66 13.42 13.05
CA SER A 808 0.59 12.93 11.66
C SER A 808 1.59 11.82 11.34
N THR A 809 2.75 11.79 12.01
CA THR A 809 3.74 10.70 11.88
C THR A 809 4.41 10.45 13.21
N ALA A 810 4.58 9.19 13.62
CA ALA A 810 5.36 8.74 14.78
C ALA A 810 6.32 7.64 14.35
N ARG A 811 7.44 7.60 15.04
CA ARG A 811 8.23 6.40 15.22
C ARG A 811 8.54 6.20 16.69
N VAL A 812 8.43 4.98 17.17
CA VAL A 812 8.91 4.55 18.48
C VAL A 812 9.81 3.34 18.26
N THR A 813 11.06 3.44 18.67
CA THR A 813 12.01 2.33 18.66
C THR A 813 12.47 2.09 20.09
N ALA A 814 12.36 0.85 20.57
CA ALA A 814 12.87 0.44 21.86
C ALA A 814 13.74 -0.81 21.69
N GLU A 815 14.97 -0.76 22.19
CA GLU A 815 15.87 -1.92 22.26
C GLU A 815 16.16 -2.21 23.74
N ILE A 816 15.92 -3.44 24.18
CA ILE A 816 16.11 -3.87 25.55
C ILE A 816 17.19 -4.95 25.60
N LEU A 817 18.12 -4.78 26.55
CA LEU A 817 19.13 -5.75 26.94
C LEU A 817 19.00 -6.00 28.45
N LEU A 818 18.76 -7.25 28.85
CA LEU A 818 18.63 -7.63 30.25
C LEU A 818 19.73 -8.61 30.65
N ASP A 819 20.25 -8.46 31.88
CA ASP A 819 21.09 -9.48 32.53
C ASP A 819 20.19 -10.65 32.95
N TYR A 820 19.96 -11.55 32.00
CA TYR A 820 19.07 -12.69 32.17
C TYR A 820 19.81 -13.96 32.60
N ASN A 821 20.94 -14.30 31.95
CA ASN A 821 21.80 -15.40 32.38
C ASN A 821 23.26 -15.20 31.97
N SER A 822 24.19 -15.90 32.65
CA SER A 822 25.65 -15.75 32.47
C SER A 822 26.21 -16.23 31.12
N THR A 823 25.37 -16.64 30.18
CA THR A 823 25.75 -17.28 28.91
C THR A 823 25.12 -16.64 27.67
N THR A 824 23.98 -15.94 27.81
CA THR A 824 23.26 -15.28 26.73
C THR A 824 22.59 -14.01 27.26
N GLU A 825 22.86 -12.89 26.61
CA GLU A 825 22.19 -11.60 26.82
C GLU A 825 21.35 -11.31 25.57
N PRO A 826 20.15 -11.91 25.46
CA PRO A 826 19.31 -11.76 24.27
C PRO A 826 18.86 -10.30 24.15
N LYS A 827 18.74 -9.83 22.91
CA LYS A 827 18.25 -8.48 22.60
C LYS A 827 16.79 -8.54 22.19
N THR A 828 15.99 -7.59 22.67
CA THR A 828 14.60 -7.41 22.20
C THR A 828 14.44 -6.04 21.58
N LEU A 829 14.07 -5.99 20.31
CA LEU A 829 13.81 -4.77 19.55
C LEU A 829 12.33 -4.65 19.24
N LEU A 830 11.73 -3.52 19.59
CA LEU A 830 10.42 -3.10 19.15
C LEU A 830 10.58 -1.84 18.30
N ASP A 831 10.05 -1.85 17.07
CA ASP A 831 9.95 -0.65 16.25
C ASP A 831 8.52 -0.49 15.77
N ILE A 832 7.96 0.70 15.93
CA ILE A 832 6.60 1.05 15.53
C ILE A 832 6.65 2.34 14.76
N GLN A 833 6.14 2.32 13.54
CA GLN A 833 5.94 3.48 12.69
C GLN A 833 4.45 3.68 12.46
N VAL A 834 3.97 4.91 12.69
CA VAL A 834 2.58 5.29 12.43
C VAL A 834 2.56 6.51 11.55
N THR A 835 1.75 6.49 10.50
CA THR A 835 1.50 7.63 9.61
C THR A 835 0.00 7.83 9.51
N ALA A 836 -0.47 9.02 9.89
CA ALA A 836 -1.88 9.39 9.90
C ALA A 836 -2.06 10.82 9.35
N PRO A 837 -1.91 11.06 8.04
CA PRO A 837 -2.05 12.39 7.47
C PRO A 837 -3.48 12.94 7.55
N TYR A 838 -4.48 12.05 7.61
CA TYR A 838 -5.90 12.37 7.73
C TYR A 838 -6.56 11.57 8.85
N SER A 839 -7.70 12.03 9.36
CA SER A 839 -8.35 11.44 10.54
C SER A 839 -8.73 9.96 10.40
N ASN A 840 -8.95 9.50 9.16
CA ASN A 840 -9.38 8.14 8.84
C ASN A 840 -8.38 7.38 7.94
N VAL A 841 -7.22 8.00 7.66
CA VAL A 841 -6.15 7.39 6.87
C VAL A 841 -5.00 7.12 7.82
N VAL A 842 -4.76 5.84 8.12
CA VAL A 842 -3.74 5.42 9.08
C VAL A 842 -2.97 4.25 8.48
N ASN A 843 -1.65 4.37 8.51
CA ASN A 843 -0.74 3.26 8.31
C ASN A 843 0.01 2.99 9.61
N ILE A 844 0.14 1.72 9.94
CA ILE A 844 0.90 1.22 11.07
C ILE A 844 1.80 0.12 10.52
N SER A 845 3.10 0.26 10.75
CA SER A 845 4.07 -0.82 10.56
C SER A 845 4.75 -1.03 11.91
N ALA A 846 4.75 -2.26 12.40
CA ALA A 846 5.35 -2.62 13.66
C ALA A 846 6.15 -3.90 13.53
N ALA A 847 7.30 -3.96 14.19
CA ALA A 847 8.13 -5.14 14.26
C ALA A 847 8.59 -5.38 15.70
N LEU A 848 8.47 -6.62 16.16
CA LEU A 848 9.08 -7.13 17.38
C LEU A 848 10.10 -8.19 16.99
N SER A 849 11.36 -8.02 17.37
CA SER A 849 12.45 -8.97 17.11
C SER A 849 13.15 -9.35 18.41
N HIS A 850 13.53 -10.61 18.53
CA HIS A 850 14.20 -11.15 19.70
C HIS A 850 15.36 -12.08 19.30
N ASP A 851 16.40 -12.13 20.15
CA ASP A 851 17.65 -12.89 19.98
C ASP A 851 18.35 -12.69 18.60
N TYR A 852 18.31 -11.45 18.12
CA TYR A 852 18.95 -11.06 16.86
C TYR A 852 20.42 -10.65 17.01
N THR A 853 21.15 -10.69 15.90
CA THR A 853 22.59 -10.33 15.86
C THR A 853 22.87 -9.00 15.16
N SER A 854 21.97 -8.55 14.30
CA SER A 854 22.04 -7.26 13.59
C SER A 854 20.64 -6.71 13.29
N VAL A 855 20.54 -5.46 12.85
CA VAL A 855 19.27 -4.78 12.56
C VAL A 855 19.26 -4.32 11.11
N ASN A 856 18.18 -4.63 10.38
CA ASN A 856 17.86 -4.02 9.10
C ASN A 856 17.08 -2.72 9.35
N THR A 857 17.56 -1.61 8.79
CA THR A 857 16.99 -0.27 8.99
C THR A 857 16.15 0.23 7.82
N THR A 858 15.80 -0.64 6.88
CA THR A 858 14.95 -0.29 5.73
C THR A 858 13.48 -0.45 6.12
N GLY A 859 12.72 0.64 6.13
CA GLY A 859 11.34 0.64 6.63
C GLY A 859 11.26 0.53 8.16
N VAL A 860 10.38 -0.34 8.65
CA VAL A 860 10.34 -0.73 10.07
C VAL A 860 11.61 -1.51 10.43
N TYR A 861 12.21 -1.21 11.58
CA TYR A 861 13.47 -1.86 11.96
C TYR A 861 13.21 -3.30 12.38
N THR A 862 13.96 -4.22 11.77
CA THR A 862 13.80 -5.66 12.01
C THR A 862 15.13 -6.28 12.41
N GLY A 863 15.10 -7.20 13.38
CA GLY A 863 16.24 -8.02 13.72
C GLY A 863 16.57 -9.01 12.60
N VAL A 864 17.85 -9.34 12.50
CA VAL A 864 18.42 -10.35 11.59
C VAL A 864 19.42 -11.20 12.37
N GLY A 865 19.36 -12.51 12.17
CA GLY A 865 20.28 -13.44 12.80
C GLY A 865 19.78 -14.88 12.76
N PRO A 866 20.66 -15.84 13.11
CA PRO A 866 20.35 -17.27 13.01
C PRO A 866 19.41 -17.79 14.11
N ASN A 867 19.21 -17.05 15.22
CA ASN A 867 18.32 -17.45 16.32
C ASN A 867 17.10 -16.52 16.44
N LEU A 868 16.74 -15.84 15.35
CA LEU A 868 15.78 -14.74 15.37
C LEU A 868 14.36 -15.24 15.64
N ASP A 869 13.67 -14.60 16.57
CA ASP A 869 12.21 -14.65 16.67
C ASP A 869 11.63 -13.29 16.30
N ARG A 870 10.66 -13.24 15.38
CA ARG A 870 10.15 -11.98 14.82
C ARG A 870 8.65 -12.00 14.56
N ILE A 871 8.01 -10.89 14.89
CA ILE A 871 6.63 -10.56 14.50
C ILE A 871 6.71 -9.26 13.69
N ILE A 872 6.12 -9.25 12.51
CA ILE A 872 5.90 -8.04 11.71
C ILE A 872 4.40 -7.86 11.56
N PHE A 873 3.92 -6.65 11.77
CA PHE A 873 2.53 -6.28 11.61
C PHE A 873 2.44 -5.04 10.73
N ASP A 874 1.67 -5.12 9.66
CA ASP A 874 1.35 -3.98 8.83
C ASP A 874 -0.17 -3.80 8.76
N PHE A 875 -0.60 -2.55 8.78
CA PHE A 875 -1.98 -2.14 8.62
C PHE A 875 -2.04 -0.84 7.84
N SER A 876 -2.89 -0.77 6.82
CA SER A 876 -3.05 0.43 6.01
C SER A 876 -4.51 0.65 5.61
N THR A 877 -4.96 1.89 5.75
CA THR A 877 -6.24 2.38 5.21
C THR A 877 -6.07 3.39 4.07
N GLU A 878 -4.86 3.58 3.56
CA GLU A 878 -4.54 4.59 2.52
C GLU A 878 -5.32 4.40 1.22
N ASN A 879 -5.68 3.16 0.90
CA ASN A 879 -6.29 2.81 -0.37
C ASN A 879 -7.73 3.35 -0.54
N ASN A 880 -8.32 3.96 0.50
CA ASN A 880 -9.69 4.51 0.57
C ASN A 880 -10.85 3.52 0.26
N THR A 881 -10.54 2.40 -0.38
CA THR A 881 -11.46 1.40 -0.94
C THR A 881 -11.18 0.01 -0.35
N VAL A 882 -9.95 -0.23 0.12
CA VAL A 882 -9.50 -1.48 0.74
C VAL A 882 -8.70 -1.16 1.99
N GLU A 883 -9.01 -1.84 3.09
CA GLU A 883 -8.12 -1.91 4.26
C GLU A 883 -7.24 -3.15 4.09
N THR A 884 -5.93 -2.97 4.22
CA THR A 884 -4.99 -4.08 4.16
C THR A 884 -4.40 -4.30 5.54
N SER A 885 -4.23 -5.57 5.91
CA SER A 885 -3.46 -5.91 7.11
C SER A 885 -2.68 -7.19 6.87
N SER A 886 -1.48 -7.26 7.41
CA SER A 886 -0.68 -8.48 7.39
C SER A 886 -0.01 -8.66 8.73
N ILE A 887 0.16 -9.92 9.10
CA ILE A 887 1.02 -10.34 10.18
C ILE A 887 1.94 -11.44 9.67
N ALA A 888 3.25 -11.24 9.82
CA ALA A 888 4.26 -12.25 9.55
C ALA A 888 4.88 -12.67 10.88
N ILE A 889 4.95 -13.97 11.12
CA ILE A 889 5.55 -14.54 12.31
C ILE A 889 6.64 -15.50 11.87
N TYR A 890 7.87 -15.15 12.22
CA TYR A 890 9.06 -15.97 12.03
C TYR A 890 9.54 -16.47 13.39
N LYS A 891 9.82 -17.77 13.48
CA LYS A 891 10.41 -18.37 14.66
C LYS A 891 11.51 -19.34 14.24
N ASP A 892 12.69 -19.18 14.83
CA ASP A 892 13.81 -20.08 14.59
C ASP A 892 13.65 -21.40 15.35
N GLY A 893 14.18 -22.50 14.78
CA GLY A 893 14.39 -23.75 15.51
C GLY A 893 13.12 -24.36 16.12
N VAL A 894 11.96 -24.16 15.51
CA VAL A 894 10.67 -24.61 16.07
C VAL A 894 10.60 -26.12 16.10
N SER A 895 10.42 -26.69 17.30
CA SER A 895 10.12 -28.12 17.48
C SER A 895 8.64 -28.38 17.24
N LEU A 896 8.27 -28.72 16.01
CA LEU A 896 6.91 -29.10 15.65
C LEU A 896 6.65 -30.56 16.04
N THR A 897 5.57 -30.80 16.80
CA THR A 897 5.11 -32.17 17.10
C THR A 897 3.94 -32.51 16.20
N TYR A 898 4.10 -33.52 15.36
CA TYR A 898 3.10 -33.96 14.41
C TYR A 898 2.05 -34.88 15.06
N ALA A 899 0.91 -35.07 14.38
CA ALA A 899 -0.21 -35.86 14.89
C ALA A 899 0.14 -37.34 15.18
N ASP A 900 1.17 -37.88 14.52
CA ASP A 900 1.68 -39.23 14.76
C ASP A 900 2.62 -39.34 15.98
N GLY A 901 2.88 -38.21 16.66
CA GLY A 901 3.75 -38.10 17.82
C GLY A 901 5.23 -37.97 17.49
N THR A 902 5.61 -37.87 16.22
CA THR A 902 6.97 -37.54 15.81
C THR A 902 7.21 -36.03 15.92
N SER A 903 8.47 -35.62 16.07
CA SER A 903 8.85 -34.23 16.20
C SER A 903 9.97 -33.88 15.23
N ASP A 904 9.93 -32.69 14.66
CA ASP A 904 10.94 -32.14 13.75
C ASP A 904 11.29 -30.72 14.18
N THR A 905 12.51 -30.28 13.88
CA THR A 905 13.00 -28.94 14.19
C THR A 905 13.18 -28.18 12.89
N VAL A 906 12.39 -27.15 12.67
CA VAL A 906 12.39 -26.37 11.43
C VAL A 906 12.23 -24.88 11.69
N ASP A 907 12.98 -24.09 10.94
CA ASP A 907 12.78 -22.64 10.85
C ASP A 907 11.41 -22.44 10.19
N SER A 908 10.53 -21.71 10.87
CA SER A 908 9.12 -21.64 10.52
C SER A 908 8.69 -20.19 10.34
N GLU A 909 8.09 -19.91 9.19
CA GLU A 909 7.44 -18.64 8.90
C GLU A 909 5.98 -18.93 8.54
N ILE A 910 5.07 -18.23 9.22
CA ILE A 910 3.68 -18.09 8.80
C ILE A 910 3.47 -16.63 8.45
N LEU A 911 2.96 -16.41 7.26
CA LEU A 911 2.39 -15.14 6.86
C LEU A 911 0.86 -15.29 6.86
N ALA A 912 0.19 -14.39 7.55
CA ALA A 912 -1.25 -14.22 7.49
C ALA A 912 -1.58 -12.82 6.99
N GLY A 913 -2.03 -12.71 5.74
CA GLY A 913 -2.49 -11.45 5.14
C GLY A 913 -4.00 -11.42 5.04
N SER A 914 -4.64 -10.29 5.35
CA SER A 914 -6.03 -10.01 4.98
C SER A 914 -6.16 -8.74 4.16
N GLN A 915 -7.15 -8.77 3.28
CA GLN A 915 -7.67 -7.59 2.62
C GLN A 915 -9.15 -7.53 2.97
N LEU A 916 -9.57 -6.44 3.58
CA LEU A 916 -10.98 -6.17 3.82
C LEU A 916 -11.42 -5.16 2.77
N ASP A 917 -12.15 -5.67 1.77
CA ASP A 917 -12.89 -4.82 0.85
C ASP A 917 -13.94 -4.07 1.69
N LEU A 918 -13.88 -2.74 1.69
CA LEU A 918 -14.80 -1.94 2.48
C LEU A 918 -16.19 -2.03 1.85
N LEU A 919 -17.04 -2.92 2.39
CA LEU A 919 -18.39 -3.31 1.93
C LEU A 919 -19.40 -2.17 1.70
N THR A 920 -19.02 -0.91 1.88
CA THR A 920 -19.84 0.28 1.59
C THR A 920 -18.98 1.39 1.00
N GLY A 921 -18.87 1.37 -0.33
CA GLY A 921 -18.06 2.31 -1.10
C GLY A 921 -17.30 1.56 -2.17
N PHE A 922 -18.03 0.97 -3.14
CA PHE A 922 -17.40 0.50 -4.38
C PHE A 922 -16.42 1.58 -4.85
N PRO A 923 -15.21 1.20 -5.32
CA PRO A 923 -14.28 2.18 -5.85
C PRO A 923 -15.06 3.07 -6.82
N LEU A 924 -14.89 4.40 -6.71
CA LEU A 924 -15.58 5.35 -7.58
C LEU A 924 -15.23 5.15 -9.06
N TYR A 925 -14.28 4.25 -9.31
CA TYR A 925 -13.84 3.80 -10.59
C TYR A 925 -13.73 2.27 -10.60
N ARG A 926 -13.68 1.70 -11.79
CA ARG A 926 -13.19 0.35 -12.05
C ARG A 926 -12.08 0.44 -13.08
N TYR A 927 -11.13 -0.47 -13.03
CA TYR A 927 -10.21 -0.62 -14.14
C TYR A 927 -10.86 -1.43 -15.25
N ARG A 928 -10.70 -0.96 -16.48
CA ARG A 928 -11.05 -1.70 -17.69
C ARG A 928 -9.82 -1.75 -18.57
N VAL A 929 -9.80 -2.72 -19.48
CA VAL A 929 -8.86 -2.67 -20.58
C VAL A 929 -9.48 -1.83 -21.68
N ASN A 930 -8.77 -0.79 -22.12
CA ASN A 930 -9.21 0.07 -23.21
C ASN A 930 -9.04 -0.62 -24.57
N GLU A 931 -9.42 0.09 -25.62
CA GLU A 931 -9.33 -0.37 -26.99
C GLU A 931 -7.88 -0.73 -27.37
N GLU A 932 -6.87 -0.09 -26.79
CA GLU A 932 -5.45 -0.35 -27.06
C GLU A 932 -4.84 -1.52 -26.24
N GLY A 933 -5.61 -2.15 -25.37
CA GLY A 933 -5.12 -3.22 -24.49
C GLY A 933 -4.51 -2.73 -23.16
N LEU A 934 -4.53 -1.43 -22.88
CA LEU A 934 -4.00 -0.84 -21.66
C LEU A 934 -5.06 -0.75 -20.56
N LEU A 935 -4.61 -0.77 -19.30
CA LEU A 935 -5.50 -0.49 -18.17
C LEU A 935 -5.90 0.99 -18.17
N ASP A 936 -7.19 1.23 -18.31
CA ASP A 936 -7.83 2.54 -18.23
C ASP A 936 -8.78 2.59 -17.02
N ARG A 937 -8.85 3.74 -16.37
CA ARG A 937 -9.67 3.94 -15.18
C ARG A 937 -11.04 4.48 -15.57
N CYS A 938 -12.04 3.61 -15.53
CA CYS A 938 -13.44 3.96 -15.77
C CYS A 938 -14.10 4.47 -14.49
N VAL A 939 -14.34 5.77 -14.37
CA VAL A 939 -15.09 6.35 -13.24
C VAL A 939 -16.56 5.92 -13.33
N ILE A 940 -17.10 5.28 -12.29
CA ILE A 940 -18.48 4.78 -12.23
C ILE A 940 -19.39 5.61 -11.31
N SER A 941 -18.80 6.44 -10.44
CA SER A 941 -19.54 7.33 -9.56
C SER A 941 -18.77 8.64 -9.34
N ASN A 942 -19.50 9.76 -9.43
CA ASN A 942 -18.96 11.10 -9.24
C ASN A 942 -19.62 11.78 -8.04
N THR A 943 -19.44 11.16 -6.88
CA THR A 943 -19.95 11.64 -5.59
C THR A 943 -18.89 11.41 -4.53
N ALA A 944 -18.92 12.20 -3.45
CA ALA A 944 -18.09 11.88 -2.28
C ALA A 944 -18.38 10.45 -1.81
N GLU A 945 -17.35 9.64 -1.59
CA GLU A 945 -17.51 8.22 -1.28
C GLU A 945 -18.41 8.02 -0.05
N PRO A 946 -19.34 7.04 -0.09
CA PRO A 946 -20.21 6.77 1.04
C PRO A 946 -19.39 6.36 2.27
N ALA A 947 -19.97 6.52 3.46
CA ALA A 947 -19.34 6.05 4.69
C ALA A 947 -19.14 4.54 4.60
N THR A 948 -17.88 4.12 4.70
CA THR A 948 -17.50 2.71 4.81
C THR A 948 -17.90 2.20 6.19
N SER A 949 -18.72 1.17 6.24
CA SER A 949 -18.99 0.42 7.46
C SER A 949 -17.96 -0.69 7.57
N ARG A 950 -17.08 -0.58 8.57
CA ARG A 950 -16.14 -1.63 8.94
C ARG A 950 -16.87 -2.76 9.63
N ASN A 951 -16.88 -3.95 9.03
CA ASN A 951 -17.27 -5.17 9.70
C ASN A 951 -16.08 -6.13 9.69
N PHE A 952 -15.40 -6.21 10.83
CA PHE A 952 -14.22 -7.07 10.98
C PHE A 952 -14.53 -8.54 10.72
N ASP A 953 -15.78 -8.97 10.96
CA ASP A 953 -16.22 -10.35 10.71
C ASP A 953 -16.19 -10.72 9.22
N ASP A 954 -16.11 -9.75 8.31
CA ASP A 954 -16.01 -10.02 6.87
C ASP A 954 -14.55 -10.20 6.41
N SER A 955 -13.57 -10.09 7.32
CA SER A 955 -12.14 -10.23 6.99
C SER A 955 -11.77 -11.70 6.74
N VAL A 956 -10.98 -11.94 5.70
CA VAL A 956 -10.40 -13.26 5.39
C VAL A 956 -8.88 -13.15 5.44
N PHE A 957 -8.24 -13.96 6.29
CA PHE A 957 -6.78 -14.06 6.35
C PHE A 957 -6.33 -15.30 5.61
N VAL A 958 -5.33 -15.20 4.74
CA VAL A 958 -4.76 -16.36 4.03
C VAL A 958 -3.52 -16.84 4.78
N ILE A 959 -3.44 -18.13 5.09
CA ILE A 959 -2.29 -18.75 5.77
C ILE A 959 -1.31 -19.24 4.72
N ASN A 960 -0.15 -18.61 4.72
CA ASN A 960 0.99 -19.00 3.91
C ASN A 960 2.09 -19.59 4.81
N PHE A 961 2.74 -20.64 4.34
CA PHE A 961 3.93 -21.21 4.96
C PHE A 961 4.95 -21.50 3.86
N ARG A 962 6.13 -20.86 3.91
CA ARG A 962 7.22 -21.05 2.92
C ARG A 962 6.74 -20.94 1.46
N ASP A 963 6.18 -19.78 1.13
CA ASP A 963 5.83 -19.39 -0.23
C ASP A 963 4.69 -20.24 -0.86
N ALA A 964 3.84 -20.82 0.00
CA ALA A 964 2.70 -21.61 -0.42
C ALA A 964 1.48 -21.37 0.47
N VAL A 965 0.32 -21.18 -0.17
CA VAL A 965 -0.97 -21.00 0.51
C VAL A 965 -1.55 -22.35 0.94
N TYR A 966 -1.74 -22.53 2.25
CA TYR A 966 -2.25 -23.78 2.83
C TYR A 966 -3.62 -23.65 3.48
N GLY A 967 -4.14 -22.44 3.67
CA GLY A 967 -5.47 -22.27 4.24
C GLY A 967 -5.94 -20.83 4.33
N LYS A 968 -7.12 -20.65 4.92
CA LYS A 968 -7.67 -19.34 5.28
C LYS A 968 -8.29 -19.33 6.67
N ILE A 969 -8.38 -18.15 7.24
CA ILE A 969 -9.04 -17.85 8.50
C ILE A 969 -10.20 -16.89 8.17
N ALA A 970 -11.41 -17.25 8.55
CA ALA A 970 -12.59 -16.41 8.35
C ALA A 970 -13.57 -16.55 9.53
N ASN A 971 -14.41 -15.54 9.74
CA ASN A 971 -15.49 -15.63 10.70
C ASN A 971 -16.68 -16.38 10.06
N GLU A 972 -17.03 -17.52 10.65
CA GLU A 972 -18.16 -18.34 10.24
C GLU A 972 -19.20 -18.37 11.36
N SER A 973 -20.28 -17.61 11.19
CA SER A 973 -21.38 -17.54 12.16
C SER A 973 -20.95 -17.09 13.56
N GLY A 974 -19.99 -16.17 13.67
CA GLY A 974 -19.49 -15.61 14.92
C GLY A 974 -18.32 -16.36 15.55
N ILE A 975 -17.72 -17.32 14.83
CA ILE A 975 -16.57 -18.11 15.28
C ILE A 975 -15.48 -18.02 14.21
N TRP A 976 -14.24 -17.75 14.62
CA TRP A 976 -13.10 -17.75 13.70
C TRP A 976 -12.69 -19.20 13.40
N VAL A 977 -12.74 -19.57 12.13
CA VAL A 977 -12.43 -20.92 11.64
C VAL A 977 -11.24 -20.84 10.70
N ILE A 978 -10.29 -21.75 10.90
CA ILE A 978 -9.22 -22.01 9.95
C ILE A 978 -9.68 -23.16 9.05
N ARG A 979 -9.64 -22.96 7.73
CA ARG A 979 -9.91 -23.98 6.72
C ARG A 979 -8.66 -24.21 5.87
N TYR A 980 -8.17 -25.43 5.85
CA TYR A 980 -6.99 -25.83 5.09
C TYR A 980 -7.38 -26.32 3.68
N ILE A 981 -6.43 -26.28 2.74
CA ILE A 981 -6.63 -26.71 1.34
C ILE A 981 -6.96 -28.21 1.18
N ASP A 982 -6.67 -29.04 2.20
CA ASP A 982 -7.08 -30.45 2.26
C ASP A 982 -8.53 -30.66 2.76
N GLY A 983 -9.27 -29.58 3.00
CA GLY A 983 -10.64 -29.57 3.51
C GLY A 983 -10.76 -29.77 5.02
N SER A 984 -9.66 -29.95 5.73
CA SER A 984 -9.68 -29.99 7.20
C SER A 984 -9.89 -28.60 7.78
N TRP A 985 -10.45 -28.52 8.99
CA TRP A 985 -10.72 -27.25 9.65
C TRP A 985 -10.58 -27.32 11.18
N GLU A 986 -10.30 -26.18 11.79
CA GLU A 986 -10.24 -26.01 13.24
C GLU A 986 -10.71 -24.63 13.68
N THR A 987 -11.11 -24.48 14.94
CA THR A 987 -11.57 -23.20 15.49
C THR A 987 -10.42 -22.47 16.19
N LEU A 988 -10.34 -21.16 16.00
CA LEU A 988 -9.57 -20.25 16.84
C LEU A 988 -10.45 -19.87 18.04
N ASN A 989 -10.18 -20.45 19.21
CA ASN A 989 -10.84 -20.10 20.46
C ASN A 989 -9.99 -19.14 21.27
#